data_AF-A0A9R0TRK7-F1
#
_entry.id   AF-A0A9R0TRK7-F1
#
_cell.length_a   1.000
_cell.length_b   1.000
_cell.length_c   1.000
_cell.angle_alpha   90.00
_cell.angle_beta   90.00
_cell.angle_gamma   90.00
#
_symmetry.space_group_name_H-M   'P 1'
#
loop_
_entity.id
_entity.type
_entity.pdbx_description
1 polymer ?
#
loop_
_entity_poly.entity_id
_entity_poly.type
_entity_poly.pdbx_seq_one_letter_code
_entity_poly.pdbx_strand_id
1 'polypeptide(L)'
;MALGDLMASRLVHSSSSSSSSSLPTPSLAAVNHQTDRVDGELPVANGPELRREDAGEEDEEGRAVALVPCLPQVVVLCEQRHEGFNEAAVAAAAGPSTSGLVSKWRPKDRMKTGCVALVLCLNISVDPPDVIKISPCARMECWIDPFSMPPPKALENIGKTLHSQYERWQPKARYKLQLDPTVEEVKKLCNTCRKYARSERVLFHYNGHGVPKPTANGEIWMFNKSYTQYIPLPITDLDSWLKTPSIYVFDCSAAGMIVKAFLERLDWSSSSSASSVKDCILLAACEAHQTLPQSAEYPADVFTACLTTPIKMALHWFCKRSLLSGSLDHSLIDQIPGRQNDRKTLLGELNWIFTAITDTIAWNVLPHELFQRLFRQDLLVASLFRNFLLAERIMRSANCSPITYPLLPPTHQHHMWDAWDMAAEICLSKLPHLIADPNAEFQPSPFFTEQLTAFEVWLDHGSEDKKPPEQLPIVLQVLLSQSHRFRALVLLGRFLDMGPWAVDLALSVGIFPYVLKLLQTSAMELRQILVFIWTKILSLDKSCQVDLVKDGGHAYFIRFLDSLDAYPEQRAMAAFVLAVIVDGHRRGQEACMSAGLIDVCLRHLQPENPHDAQTEPLLLQWLCLCLGKLWEDFPEAQLLGLQSNAPEIVTCLLSEPQPEVRASAVFALGNLLDIGSPSVNGGDDDSDDDEKARAEINVVRSLLQVTSDGSPLVRAEVSVALTRFALGHNKHLKSVAAEYWRPQTNSLLKSLPSLANINNPSNVYSPSNFLQGSSGLSSHIGPVLRVGSDTSATGRDGRISTSSPIATNSIMHGSPQSDDSSQHSDSGILLRDNASNGGLSYTRSRPIIDSGIYSLFISTMCSIAKDPYPRIANIGRRALSLVGVEQVVMRNTRFGSGGAGESSAPSSNIGMARSSSWFDMNSGFQCFCRNLNGI
;
A
#
# COMPACT_ATOMS: atom_id res chain seq x y z
N MET A 1 -31.96 -8.79 -6.45
CA MET A 1 -31.49 -7.40 -6.28
C MET A 1 -30.03 -7.39 -6.69
N ALA A 2 -29.69 -6.63 -7.73
CA ALA A 2 -28.34 -6.62 -8.29
C ALA A 2 -27.37 -5.99 -7.30
N LEU A 3 -26.13 -6.50 -7.24
CA LEU A 3 -25.05 -6.00 -6.38
C LEU A 3 -24.80 -4.48 -6.55
N GLY A 4 -25.23 -3.90 -7.67
CA GLY A 4 -25.18 -2.46 -7.96
C GLY A 4 -26.08 -1.61 -7.06
N ASP A 5 -27.29 -2.06 -6.70
CA ASP A 5 -28.25 -1.21 -5.96
C ASP A 5 -27.85 -1.01 -4.48
N LEU A 6 -27.20 -2.01 -3.87
CA LEU A 6 -26.68 -1.95 -2.50
C LEU A 6 -25.33 -1.20 -2.40
N MET A 7 -24.57 -1.12 -3.49
CA MET A 7 -23.28 -0.40 -3.55
C MET A 7 -23.49 1.08 -3.92
N ALA A 8 -24.37 1.38 -4.87
CA ALA A 8 -24.70 2.74 -5.28
C ALA A 8 -25.37 3.53 -4.15
N SER A 9 -26.25 2.89 -3.36
CA SER A 9 -26.92 3.55 -2.22
C SER A 9 -25.97 3.90 -1.06
N ARG A 10 -24.82 3.21 -0.92
CA ARG A 10 -23.85 3.49 0.16
C ARG A 10 -22.75 4.47 -0.23
N LEU A 11 -22.38 4.55 -1.51
CA LEU A 11 -21.49 5.61 -1.99
C LEU A 11 -22.17 6.99 -1.90
N VAL A 12 -23.49 7.07 -2.11
CA VAL A 12 -24.28 8.30 -1.96
C VAL A 12 -24.58 8.66 -0.48
N HIS A 13 -24.49 7.70 0.45
CA HIS A 13 -24.80 7.91 1.88
C HIS A 13 -23.59 7.86 2.82
N SER A 14 -22.37 7.66 2.32
CA SER A 14 -21.14 7.78 3.12
C SER A 14 -20.72 9.23 3.43
N SER A 15 -21.42 10.21 2.87
CA SER A 15 -21.32 11.63 3.22
C SER A 15 -22.45 12.06 4.16
N SER A 16 -22.30 11.85 5.48
CA SER A 16 -22.57 12.86 6.54
C SER A 16 -22.64 12.26 7.95
N SER A 17 -21.78 12.75 8.85
CA SER A 17 -22.14 13.57 10.02
C SER A 17 -21.09 13.45 11.12
N SER A 18 -20.18 14.44 11.17
CA SER A 18 -19.44 14.76 12.38
C SER A 18 -20.41 15.42 13.37
N SER A 19 -20.52 14.83 14.55
CA SER A 19 -21.37 15.29 15.65
C SER A 19 -20.89 16.66 16.17
N SER A 20 -21.72 17.68 16.03
CA SER A 20 -21.57 18.93 16.77
C SER A 20 -22.42 18.89 18.04
N SER A 21 -21.77 19.27 19.13
CA SER A 21 -22.26 19.34 20.50
C SER A 21 -23.41 20.34 20.65
N SER A 22 -24.49 19.92 21.30
CA SER A 22 -25.50 20.84 21.87
C SER A 22 -25.50 20.73 23.39
N LEU A 23 -25.30 21.88 24.04
CA LEU A 23 -25.46 22.08 25.48
C LEU A 23 -26.95 21.98 25.88
N PRO A 24 -27.27 21.53 27.11
CA PRO A 24 -28.64 21.25 27.52
C PRO A 24 -29.34 22.50 28.07
N THR A 25 -30.64 22.64 27.77
CA THR A 25 -31.57 23.49 28.52
C THR A 25 -32.63 22.62 29.21
N PRO A 26 -33.10 23.00 30.41
CA PRO A 26 -33.74 22.07 31.34
C PRO A 26 -35.25 21.96 31.11
N SER A 27 -35.77 20.74 31.18
CA SER A 27 -37.22 20.47 31.22
C SER A 27 -37.69 20.33 32.67
N LEU A 28 -38.72 21.13 33.00
CA LEU A 28 -39.47 21.07 34.24
C LEU A 28 -40.37 19.83 34.25
N ALA A 29 -40.33 19.12 35.37
CA ALA A 29 -41.15 17.97 35.68
C ALA A 29 -42.61 18.34 35.96
N ALA A 30 -43.54 17.49 35.54
CA ALA A 30 -44.77 17.24 36.26
C ALA A 30 -45.22 15.80 36.02
N VAL A 31 -44.96 14.98 37.04
CA VAL A 31 -45.54 13.66 37.25
C VAL A 31 -47.01 13.84 37.62
N ASN A 32 -47.90 13.02 37.06
CA ASN A 32 -48.93 12.41 37.89
C ASN A 32 -49.42 11.07 37.34
N HIS A 33 -49.29 10.09 38.23
CA HIS A 33 -49.84 8.74 38.18
C HIS A 33 -51.37 8.74 38.20
N GLN A 34 -51.97 7.75 37.52
CA GLN A 34 -52.91 6.74 38.08
C GLN A 34 -53.46 5.92 36.89
N THR A 35 -52.98 4.70 36.69
CA THR A 35 -53.53 3.42 37.19
C THR A 35 -54.91 3.06 36.65
N ASP A 36 -54.90 1.86 36.06
CA ASP A 36 -55.93 0.82 36.11
C ASP A 36 -56.96 0.70 34.98
N ARG A 37 -56.74 -0.41 34.24
CA ARG A 37 -57.70 -1.46 33.87
C ARG A 37 -58.65 -1.14 32.71
N VAL A 38 -59.10 -2.07 31.86
CA VAL A 38 -58.95 -3.52 31.61
C VAL A 38 -59.84 -3.75 30.37
N ASP A 39 -59.45 -4.68 29.49
CA ASP A 39 -60.25 -5.33 28.41
C ASP A 39 -60.91 -4.41 27.35
N GLY A 40 -61.05 -4.77 26.08
CA GLY A 40 -60.90 -6.01 25.35
C GLY A 40 -61.53 -5.79 23.97
N GLU A 41 -61.23 -6.70 23.05
CA GLU A 41 -62.01 -6.99 21.84
C GLU A 41 -61.96 -6.01 20.63
N LEU A 42 -61.19 -6.47 19.64
CA LEU A 42 -61.47 -6.47 18.19
C LEU A 42 -62.96 -6.77 17.87
N PRO A 43 -63.52 -6.62 16.63
CA PRO A 43 -62.83 -6.59 15.33
C PRO A 43 -63.46 -5.69 14.22
N VAL A 44 -62.69 -5.53 13.13
CA VAL A 44 -63.04 -5.67 11.69
C VAL A 44 -64.48 -5.36 11.26
N ALA A 45 -64.65 -4.46 10.27
CA ALA A 45 -65.19 -4.83 8.94
C ALA A 45 -65.46 -3.62 8.03
N ASN A 46 -64.91 -3.74 6.81
CA ASN A 46 -65.53 -3.46 5.50
C ASN A 46 -65.90 -2.03 5.10
N GLY A 47 -65.33 -1.62 3.95
CA GLY A 47 -65.82 -0.53 3.10
C GLY A 47 -67.22 -0.82 2.52
N PRO A 48 -67.69 -0.09 1.48
CA PRO A 48 -66.94 0.14 0.24
C PRO A 48 -67.11 1.53 -0.40
N GLU A 49 -66.35 1.75 -1.47
CA GLU A 49 -66.44 2.84 -2.45
C GLU A 49 -67.83 3.00 -3.06
N LEU A 50 -68.15 4.21 -3.56
CA LEU A 50 -68.41 4.44 -5.00
C LEU A 50 -68.84 5.89 -5.31
N ARG A 51 -68.34 6.34 -6.48
CA ARG A 51 -68.94 7.24 -7.49
C ARG A 51 -68.47 8.70 -7.61
N ARG A 52 -67.93 8.91 -8.82
CA ARG A 52 -67.65 10.13 -9.58
C ARG A 52 -68.93 10.78 -10.13
N GLU A 53 -68.72 11.98 -10.69
CA GLU A 53 -69.48 12.78 -11.69
C GLU A 53 -69.99 14.10 -11.10
N ASP A 54 -69.95 15.26 -11.74
CA ASP A 54 -69.30 15.79 -12.95
C ASP A 54 -69.57 17.32 -12.99
N ALA A 55 -68.79 18.06 -13.78
CA ALA A 55 -69.08 19.32 -14.49
C ALA A 55 -69.54 20.63 -13.76
N GLY A 56 -68.71 21.69 -13.91
CA GLY A 56 -68.97 22.76 -14.92
C GLY A 56 -69.48 24.15 -14.48
N GLU A 57 -68.73 25.19 -14.92
CA GLU A 57 -69.12 26.63 -15.19
C GLU A 57 -69.34 27.59 -14.01
N GLU A 58 -69.11 28.91 -14.06
CA GLU A 58 -68.21 29.88 -14.71
C GLU A 58 -68.49 31.23 -13.97
N ASP A 59 -67.50 32.11 -13.73
CA ASP A 59 -67.56 33.60 -13.81
C ASP A 59 -66.59 34.39 -12.89
N GLU A 60 -66.31 35.61 -13.35
CA GLU A 60 -65.08 36.43 -13.32
C GLU A 60 -64.73 37.29 -12.07
N GLU A 61 -63.42 37.60 -12.03
CA GLU A 61 -62.71 38.83 -11.63
C GLU A 61 -62.59 39.32 -10.16
N GLY A 62 -61.33 39.27 -9.66
CA GLY A 62 -60.66 40.49 -9.19
C GLY A 62 -60.10 40.54 -7.75
N ARG A 63 -58.86 40.07 -7.51
CA ARG A 63 -57.71 40.83 -6.91
C ARG A 63 -56.59 39.91 -6.40
N ALA A 64 -55.36 40.32 -6.69
CA ALA A 64 -54.09 39.67 -6.38
C ALA A 64 -53.76 39.54 -4.88
N VAL A 65 -53.16 38.39 -4.51
CA VAL A 65 -51.92 38.33 -3.72
C VAL A 65 -51.09 37.13 -4.23
N ALA A 66 -50.12 37.40 -5.11
CA ALA A 66 -49.01 36.51 -5.34
C ALA A 66 -48.04 36.65 -4.16
N LEU A 67 -47.65 35.55 -3.51
CA LEU A 67 -46.46 35.45 -2.66
C LEU A 67 -46.29 34.00 -2.16
N VAL A 68 -45.53 33.18 -2.90
CA VAL A 68 -44.30 32.50 -2.42
C VAL A 68 -43.50 32.01 -3.65
N PRO A 69 -42.47 32.74 -4.11
CA PRO A 69 -41.30 32.14 -4.72
C PRO A 69 -40.10 32.44 -3.83
N CYS A 70 -40.15 32.04 -2.56
CA CYS A 70 -39.09 32.32 -1.61
C CYS A 70 -38.69 31.02 -0.91
N LEU A 71 -37.93 30.19 -1.63
CA LEU A 71 -36.78 29.40 -1.14
C LEU A 71 -36.27 28.53 -2.31
N PRO A 72 -35.23 28.96 -3.06
CA PRO A 72 -34.58 28.08 -4.03
C PRO A 72 -33.93 26.89 -3.30
N GLN A 73 -34.26 25.66 -3.68
CA GLN A 73 -33.67 24.42 -3.15
C GLN A 73 -32.28 24.11 -3.73
N VAL A 74 -31.79 24.91 -4.68
CA VAL A 74 -30.50 24.71 -5.33
C VAL A 74 -29.38 25.11 -4.37
N VAL A 75 -28.65 24.11 -3.89
CA VAL A 75 -27.41 24.31 -3.13
C VAL A 75 -26.25 24.36 -4.12
N VAL A 76 -25.40 25.37 -4.03
CA VAL A 76 -24.23 25.58 -4.91
C VAL A 76 -22.99 25.70 -4.04
N LEU A 77 -21.84 25.25 -4.55
CA LEU A 77 -20.55 25.30 -3.87
C LEU A 77 -20.45 24.47 -2.57
N CYS A 78 -21.29 23.43 -2.43
CA CYS A 78 -21.25 22.50 -1.29
C CYS A 78 -20.75 21.09 -1.65
N GLU A 79 -20.19 20.92 -2.85
CA GLU A 79 -19.53 19.67 -3.26
C GLU A 79 -18.17 19.46 -2.56
N GLN A 80 -17.71 18.21 -2.47
CA GLN A 80 -16.44 17.83 -1.78
C GLN A 80 -15.21 18.62 -2.25
N ARG A 81 -15.15 19.01 -3.53
CA ARG A 81 -14.05 19.84 -4.08
C ARG A 81 -13.90 21.20 -3.38
N HIS A 82 -14.93 21.70 -2.70
CA HIS A 82 -14.90 22.99 -2.01
C HIS A 82 -14.43 22.90 -0.56
N GLU A 83 -14.51 21.71 0.07
CA GLU A 83 -14.00 21.49 1.42
C GLU A 83 -12.49 21.20 1.44
N GLY A 84 -11.98 20.49 0.42
CA GLY A 84 -10.63 19.91 0.44
C GLY A 84 -9.55 20.55 -0.45
N PHE A 85 -9.85 21.62 -1.22
CA PHE A 85 -8.89 22.12 -2.22
C PHE A 85 -7.54 22.56 -1.63
N ASN A 86 -7.52 23.06 -0.38
CA ASN A 86 -6.29 23.42 0.33
C ASN A 86 -5.66 22.26 1.11
N GLU A 87 -6.44 21.28 1.57
CA GLU A 87 -5.90 20.13 2.31
C GLU A 87 -5.31 19.07 1.37
N ALA A 88 -6.00 18.72 0.29
CA ALA A 88 -5.48 17.81 -0.75
C ALA A 88 -4.25 18.40 -1.45
N ALA A 89 -4.20 19.73 -1.59
CA ALA A 89 -3.05 20.48 -2.07
C ALA A 89 -1.81 20.33 -1.19
N VAL A 90 -2.01 20.46 0.12
CA VAL A 90 -0.96 20.38 1.13
C VAL A 90 -0.49 18.93 1.26
N ALA A 91 -1.40 17.96 1.20
CA ALA A 91 -1.08 16.54 1.15
C ALA A 91 -0.26 16.18 -0.11
N ALA A 92 -0.64 16.67 -1.30
CA ALA A 92 0.11 16.45 -2.54
C ALA A 92 1.47 17.19 -2.55
N ALA A 93 1.55 18.39 -1.97
CA ALA A 93 2.78 19.18 -1.86
C ALA A 93 3.75 18.67 -0.80
N ALA A 94 3.28 17.90 0.19
CA ALA A 94 4.12 17.22 1.18
C ALA A 94 4.89 16.02 0.59
N GLY A 95 4.71 15.71 -0.70
CA GLY A 95 5.13 14.43 -1.30
C GLY A 95 4.29 13.28 -0.74
N PRO A 96 4.52 12.01 -1.16
CA PRO A 96 4.02 10.90 -0.37
C PRO A 96 4.60 11.10 1.02
N SER A 97 3.76 11.51 1.95
CA SER A 97 4.18 11.57 3.32
C SER A 97 4.66 10.16 3.64
N THR A 98 5.84 10.05 4.26
CA THR A 98 6.20 8.84 5.00
C THR A 98 5.18 8.56 6.14
N SER A 99 4.18 9.44 6.28
CA SER A 99 2.92 9.35 7.02
C SER A 99 1.69 9.00 6.13
N GLY A 100 1.85 8.36 4.97
CA GLY A 100 0.86 7.35 4.58
C GLY A 100 0.82 6.31 5.71
N LEU A 101 -0.31 5.63 5.94
CA LEU A 101 -0.33 4.51 6.88
C LEU A 101 0.78 3.55 6.45
N VAL A 102 1.95 3.58 7.11
CA VAL A 102 3.06 2.71 6.76
C VAL A 102 2.51 1.32 6.96
N SER A 103 2.31 0.63 5.85
CA SER A 103 1.70 -0.67 5.76
C SER A 103 2.54 -1.67 6.57
N LYS A 104 2.17 -1.85 7.84
CA LYS A 104 2.86 -2.73 8.80
C LYS A 104 2.57 -4.21 8.51
N TRP A 105 1.57 -4.49 7.68
CA TRP A 105 1.12 -5.85 7.40
C TRP A 105 2.12 -6.65 6.54
N ARG A 106 3.00 -5.99 5.78
CA ARG A 106 3.99 -6.70 4.94
C ARG A 106 5.02 -7.42 5.82
N PRO A 107 5.16 -8.75 5.69
CA PRO A 107 6.21 -9.47 6.42
C PRO A 107 7.58 -8.94 5.99
N LYS A 108 8.37 -8.43 6.95
CA LYS A 108 9.70 -7.86 6.68
C LYS A 108 10.67 -8.87 6.05
N ASP A 109 10.63 -10.12 6.51
CA ASP A 109 11.44 -11.23 5.99
C ASP A 109 10.63 -12.52 5.94
N ARG A 110 10.47 -13.10 4.75
CA ARG A 110 9.89 -14.44 4.59
C ARG A 110 10.89 -15.49 5.07
N MET A 111 10.61 -16.10 6.22
CA MET A 111 11.45 -17.13 6.82
C MET A 111 11.05 -18.52 6.32
N LYS A 112 12.00 -19.44 6.29
CA LYS A 112 11.75 -20.84 5.96
C LYS A 112 12.57 -21.75 6.87
N THR A 113 11.96 -22.83 7.31
CA THR A 113 12.69 -23.93 7.96
C THR A 113 13.26 -24.87 6.91
N GLY A 114 14.58 -24.85 6.77
CA GLY A 114 15.31 -25.57 5.72
C GLY A 114 15.80 -26.95 6.12
N CYS A 115 16.02 -27.17 7.43
CA CYS A 115 16.57 -28.40 7.95
C CYS A 115 15.90 -28.79 9.26
N VAL A 116 15.69 -30.09 9.44
CA VAL A 116 15.04 -30.70 10.60
C VAL A 116 15.95 -31.79 11.17
N ALA A 117 16.32 -31.65 12.44
CA ALA A 117 17.06 -32.61 13.23
C ALA A 117 16.10 -33.32 14.19
N LEU A 118 15.96 -34.64 14.04
CA LEU A 118 15.13 -35.48 14.90
C LEU A 118 16.06 -36.32 15.78
N VAL A 119 15.98 -36.12 17.09
CA VAL A 119 16.77 -36.82 18.11
C VAL A 119 15.81 -37.59 19.00
N LEU A 120 15.91 -38.91 18.97
CA LEU A 120 15.07 -39.80 19.77
C LEU A 120 15.95 -40.52 20.80
N CYS A 121 15.66 -40.33 22.08
CA CYS A 121 16.32 -41.01 23.20
C CYS A 121 15.29 -41.85 23.94
N LEU A 122 15.05 -43.09 23.48
CA LEU A 122 13.95 -43.95 23.92
C LEU A 122 14.39 -45.20 24.67
N ASN A 123 15.58 -45.75 24.38
CA ASN A 123 16.13 -46.97 25.01
C ASN A 123 15.06 -48.03 25.33
N ILE A 124 14.36 -48.47 24.29
CA ILE A 124 13.15 -49.30 24.41
C ILE A 124 13.43 -50.52 25.29
N SER A 125 12.53 -50.82 26.23
CA SER A 125 12.58 -51.85 27.28
C SER A 125 13.37 -51.52 28.54
N VAL A 126 14.06 -50.38 28.60
CA VAL A 126 14.79 -49.93 29.80
C VAL A 126 14.25 -48.58 30.24
N ASP A 127 13.46 -48.57 31.32
CA ASP A 127 12.92 -47.33 31.87
C ASP A 127 14.01 -46.54 32.62
N PRO A 128 14.02 -45.21 32.52
CA PRO A 128 14.95 -44.38 33.28
C PRO A 128 14.60 -44.39 34.78
N PRO A 129 15.59 -44.18 35.66
CA PRO A 129 15.45 -44.39 37.11
C PRO A 129 14.45 -43.46 37.81
N ASP A 130 14.07 -42.36 37.18
CA ASP A 130 13.19 -41.32 37.72
C ASP A 130 11.74 -41.40 37.18
N VAL A 131 11.44 -42.42 36.37
CA VAL A 131 10.10 -42.68 35.84
C VAL A 131 9.58 -44.02 36.36
N ILE A 132 8.52 -43.97 37.17
CA ILE A 132 7.80 -45.16 37.60
C ILE A 132 6.60 -45.32 36.66
N LYS A 133 6.53 -46.43 35.91
CA LYS A 133 5.39 -46.77 35.04
C LYS A 133 4.44 -47.72 35.77
N ILE A 134 3.19 -47.31 35.95
CA ILE A 134 2.14 -48.14 36.56
C ILE A 134 1.31 -48.78 35.44
N SER A 135 1.16 -50.10 35.43
CA SER A 135 0.39 -50.80 34.40
C SER A 135 -1.13 -50.73 34.67
N PRO A 136 -1.98 -50.44 33.66
CA PRO A 136 -1.65 -50.10 32.27
C PRO A 136 -1.15 -48.65 32.13
N CYS A 137 -0.11 -48.44 31.32
CA CYS A 137 0.46 -47.11 31.05
C CYS A 137 0.45 -46.76 29.57
N ALA A 138 0.59 -45.46 29.28
CA ALA A 138 0.89 -44.93 27.95
C ALA A 138 2.22 -45.51 27.44
N ARG A 139 2.21 -46.11 26.25
CA ARG A 139 3.38 -46.77 25.64
C ARG A 139 3.58 -46.48 24.17
N MET A 140 2.50 -46.12 23.45
CA MET A 140 2.56 -45.87 22.03
C MET A 140 3.47 -44.67 21.75
N GLU A 141 4.39 -44.82 20.80
CA GLU A 141 5.29 -43.76 20.33
C GLU A 141 5.08 -43.61 18.83
N CYS A 142 4.75 -42.41 18.36
CA CYS A 142 4.45 -42.13 16.96
C CYS A 142 3.39 -43.07 16.37
N TRP A 143 2.40 -43.44 17.19
CA TRP A 143 1.33 -44.41 16.87
C TRP A 143 1.80 -45.84 16.62
N ILE A 144 2.97 -46.22 17.15
CA ILE A 144 3.51 -47.58 17.11
C ILE A 144 3.65 -48.10 18.54
N ASP A 145 3.26 -49.35 18.79
CA ASP A 145 3.59 -50.02 20.05
C ASP A 145 5.06 -50.47 20.00
N PRO A 146 5.96 -49.87 20.82
CA PRO A 146 7.38 -50.24 20.80
C PRO A 146 7.64 -51.68 21.24
N PHE A 147 6.69 -52.32 21.92
CA PHE A 147 6.80 -53.70 22.41
C PHE A 147 6.21 -54.74 21.44
N SER A 148 5.54 -54.31 20.36
CA SER A 148 4.98 -55.23 19.37
C SER A 148 6.03 -55.82 18.42
N MET A 149 7.29 -55.36 18.50
CA MET A 149 8.40 -55.80 17.68
C MET A 149 9.74 -55.67 18.43
N PRO A 150 10.85 -56.26 17.93
CA PRO A 150 12.14 -56.14 18.59
C PRO A 150 12.60 -54.67 18.76
N PRO A 151 13.20 -54.29 19.89
CA PRO A 151 13.60 -52.91 20.20
C PRO A 151 14.32 -52.14 19.07
N PRO A 152 15.35 -52.68 18.37
CA PRO A 152 16.02 -51.93 17.31
C PRO A 152 15.10 -51.63 16.12
N LYS A 153 14.20 -52.57 15.80
CA LYS A 153 13.23 -52.41 14.70
C LYS A 153 12.12 -51.44 15.08
N ALA A 154 11.67 -51.48 16.35
CA ALA A 154 10.71 -50.52 16.89
C ALA A 154 11.26 -49.09 16.80
N LEU A 155 12.49 -48.87 17.29
CA LEU A 155 13.15 -47.57 17.28
C LEU A 155 13.32 -47.01 15.86
N GLU A 156 13.73 -47.85 14.90
CA GLU A 156 13.85 -47.45 13.49
C GLU A 156 12.48 -47.07 12.88
N ASN A 157 11.44 -47.84 13.16
CA ASN A 157 10.09 -47.59 12.64
C ASN A 157 9.46 -46.33 13.26
N ILE A 158 9.66 -46.09 14.56
CA ILE A 158 9.25 -44.85 15.23
C ILE A 158 9.94 -43.66 14.58
N GLY A 159 11.26 -43.71 14.41
CA GLY A 159 12.02 -42.64 13.77
C GLY A 159 11.61 -42.34 12.32
N LYS A 160 11.37 -43.39 11.51
CA LYS A 160 10.84 -43.25 10.14
C LYS A 160 9.44 -42.64 10.13
N THR A 161 8.59 -43.04 11.06
CA THR A 161 7.22 -42.52 11.16
C THR A 161 7.23 -41.06 11.55
N LEU A 162 8.01 -40.67 12.56
CA LEU A 162 8.17 -39.27 12.96
C LEU A 162 8.69 -38.39 11.81
N HIS A 163 9.67 -38.90 11.07
CA HIS A 163 10.16 -38.24 9.86
C HIS A 163 9.01 -37.95 8.89
N SER A 164 8.23 -38.96 8.50
CA SER A 164 7.09 -38.80 7.60
C SER A 164 5.98 -37.89 8.14
N GLN A 165 5.78 -37.85 9.46
CA GLN A 165 4.82 -36.95 10.08
C GLN A 165 5.24 -35.47 9.92
N TYR A 166 6.51 -35.13 10.17
CA TYR A 166 7.00 -33.77 9.93
C TYR A 166 7.12 -33.42 8.45
N GLU A 167 7.55 -34.36 7.61
CA GLU A 167 7.69 -34.18 6.16
C GLU A 167 6.38 -33.73 5.51
N ARG A 168 5.23 -34.17 6.05
CA ARG A 168 3.92 -33.71 5.60
C ARG A 168 3.72 -32.19 5.73
N TRP A 169 4.26 -31.59 6.79
CA TRP A 169 4.13 -30.16 7.06
C TRP A 169 5.19 -29.32 6.32
N GLN A 170 6.38 -29.89 6.07
CA GLN A 170 7.45 -29.23 5.31
C GLN A 170 8.19 -30.20 4.39
N PRO A 171 7.61 -30.56 3.22
CA PRO A 171 8.19 -31.60 2.35
C PRO A 171 9.50 -31.17 1.69
N LYS A 172 9.82 -29.87 1.68
CA LYS A 172 11.02 -29.32 1.02
C LYS A 172 12.22 -29.16 1.97
N ALA A 173 12.10 -29.52 3.25
CA ALA A 173 13.21 -29.48 4.19
C ALA A 173 14.10 -30.72 4.08
N ARG A 174 15.35 -30.59 4.54
CA ARG A 174 16.24 -31.73 4.76
C ARG A 174 16.04 -32.29 6.16
N TYR A 175 15.71 -33.57 6.23
CA TYR A 175 15.55 -34.29 7.48
C TYR A 175 16.80 -35.11 7.82
N LYS A 176 17.14 -35.13 9.10
CA LYS A 176 18.22 -35.92 9.67
C LYS A 176 17.74 -36.54 10.97
N LEU A 177 17.82 -37.86 11.05
CA LEU A 177 17.36 -38.67 12.17
C LEU A 177 18.58 -39.22 12.92
N GLN A 178 18.53 -39.14 14.26
CA GLN A 178 19.46 -39.81 15.16
C GLN A 178 18.68 -40.57 16.23
N LEU A 179 19.01 -41.85 16.40
CA LEU A 179 18.31 -42.80 17.26
C LEU A 179 19.26 -43.20 18.38
N ASP A 180 18.84 -42.98 19.63
CA ASP A 180 19.62 -43.15 20.86
C ASP A 180 21.08 -42.62 20.75
N PRO A 181 21.29 -41.36 20.34
CA PRO A 181 22.63 -40.90 19.97
C PRO A 181 23.55 -40.60 21.15
N THR A 182 24.86 -40.52 20.84
CA THR A 182 25.84 -39.89 21.74
C THR A 182 25.90 -38.38 21.57
N VAL A 183 26.50 -37.69 22.54
CA VAL A 183 26.71 -36.23 22.49
C VAL A 183 27.48 -35.79 21.24
N GLU A 184 28.51 -36.55 20.83
CA GLU A 184 29.30 -36.25 19.62
C GLU A 184 28.47 -36.36 18.34
N GLU A 185 27.54 -37.32 18.28
CA GLU A 185 26.65 -37.51 17.13
C GLU A 185 25.64 -36.36 17.02
N VAL A 186 25.09 -35.91 18.16
CA VAL A 186 24.21 -34.73 18.23
C VAL A 186 24.98 -33.46 17.85
N LYS A 187 26.23 -33.30 18.31
CA LYS A 187 27.10 -32.19 17.91
C LYS A 187 27.33 -32.17 16.41
N LYS A 188 27.65 -33.32 15.81
CA LYS A 188 27.85 -33.44 14.36
C LYS A 188 26.56 -33.15 13.59
N LEU A 189 25.42 -33.65 14.08
CA LEU A 189 24.10 -33.39 13.52
C LEU A 189 23.79 -31.89 13.49
N CYS A 190 23.87 -31.22 14.64
CA CYS A 190 23.55 -29.79 14.78
C CYS A 190 24.41 -28.91 13.85
N ASN A 191 25.72 -29.15 13.83
CA ASN A 191 26.64 -28.41 12.95
C ASN A 191 26.35 -28.67 11.46
N THR A 192 25.97 -29.90 11.11
CA THR A 192 25.59 -30.25 9.72
C THR A 192 24.30 -29.53 9.32
N CYS A 193 23.28 -29.53 10.18
CA CYS A 193 22.01 -28.87 9.93
C CYS A 193 22.17 -27.35 9.78
N ARG A 194 22.94 -26.69 10.67
CA ARG A 194 23.24 -25.26 10.54
C ARG A 194 24.03 -24.95 9.27
N LYS A 195 25.08 -25.73 8.94
CA LYS A 195 25.84 -25.55 7.70
C LYS A 195 24.96 -25.64 6.46
N TYR A 196 23.96 -26.53 6.48
CA TYR A 196 23.01 -26.67 5.39
C TYR A 196 22.01 -25.51 5.29
N ALA A 197 21.36 -25.17 6.41
CA ALA A 197 20.31 -24.14 6.45
C ALA A 197 20.85 -22.72 6.19
N ARG A 198 22.12 -22.45 6.47
CA ARG A 198 22.72 -21.10 6.36
C ARG A 198 21.90 -20.10 7.20
N SER A 199 21.17 -19.21 6.53
CA SER A 199 20.26 -18.22 7.11
C SER A 199 18.83 -18.74 7.32
N GLU A 200 18.46 -19.90 6.77
CA GLU A 200 17.18 -20.56 7.02
C GLU A 200 17.11 -21.10 8.47
N ARG A 201 15.89 -21.32 8.96
CA ARG A 201 15.63 -21.87 10.29
C ARG A 201 15.98 -23.35 10.35
N VAL A 202 16.53 -23.80 11.47
CA VAL A 202 16.72 -25.23 11.79
C VAL A 202 15.72 -25.63 12.86
N LEU A 203 14.98 -26.72 12.64
CA LEU A 203 14.17 -27.36 13.67
C LEU A 203 14.99 -28.45 14.39
N PHE A 204 14.98 -28.44 15.71
CA PHE A 204 15.53 -29.49 16.55
C PHE A 204 14.42 -30.10 17.39
N HIS A 205 14.09 -31.36 17.12
CA HIS A 205 13.13 -32.13 17.88
C HIS A 205 13.88 -33.12 18.78
N TYR A 206 13.59 -33.08 20.08
CA TYR A 206 14.15 -33.97 21.08
C TYR A 206 13.01 -34.69 21.81
N ASN A 207 13.02 -36.02 21.73
CA ASN A 207 12.20 -36.89 22.55
C ASN A 207 13.10 -37.59 23.58
N GLY A 208 12.82 -37.34 24.86
CA GLY A 208 13.63 -37.80 25.99
C GLY A 208 12.95 -38.83 26.89
N HIS A 209 12.08 -39.69 26.36
CA HIS A 209 11.28 -40.61 27.20
C HIS A 209 12.07 -41.80 27.79
N GLY A 210 13.19 -42.16 27.18
CA GLY A 210 14.07 -43.26 27.62
C GLY A 210 15.26 -42.82 28.47
N VAL A 211 15.29 -41.56 28.91
CA VAL A 211 16.38 -40.97 29.68
C VAL A 211 15.82 -40.18 30.86
N PRO A 212 16.64 -39.83 31.87
CA PRO A 212 16.17 -39.04 33.00
C PRO A 212 15.63 -37.66 32.59
N LYS A 213 14.85 -37.05 33.49
CA LYS A 213 14.36 -35.67 33.35
C LYS A 213 15.51 -34.66 33.23
N PRO A 214 15.30 -33.56 32.48
CA PRO A 214 16.27 -32.47 32.40
C PRO A 214 16.62 -31.90 33.78
N THR A 215 17.87 -31.48 33.96
CA THR A 215 18.39 -31.03 35.26
C THR A 215 18.15 -29.54 35.50
N ALA A 216 18.26 -29.13 36.77
CA ALA A 216 18.23 -27.70 37.15
C ALA A 216 19.43 -26.89 36.62
N ASN A 217 20.50 -27.57 36.20
CA ASN A 217 21.67 -26.93 35.61
C ASN A 217 21.49 -26.68 34.10
N GLY A 218 20.33 -27.01 33.52
CA GLY A 218 20.06 -26.83 32.11
C GLY A 218 20.75 -27.89 31.25
N GLU A 219 20.61 -29.16 31.61
CA GLU A 219 21.16 -30.29 30.86
C GLU A 219 20.03 -31.21 30.38
N ILE A 220 20.16 -31.72 29.16
CA ILE A 220 19.36 -32.83 28.62
C ILE A 220 20.22 -34.08 28.53
N TRP A 221 19.60 -35.26 28.48
CA TRP A 221 20.34 -36.52 28.56
C TRP A 221 20.45 -37.23 27.21
N MET A 222 21.62 -37.81 26.97
CA MET A 222 21.99 -38.64 25.82
C MET A 222 22.60 -39.96 26.32
N PHE A 223 23.02 -40.84 25.40
CA PHE A 223 23.67 -42.10 25.76
C PHE A 223 25.18 -42.08 25.55
N ASN A 224 25.89 -42.99 26.21
CA ASN A 224 27.21 -43.41 25.78
C ASN A 224 27.11 -44.52 24.71
N LYS A 225 28.22 -44.80 24.01
CA LYS A 225 28.24 -45.80 22.91
C LYS A 225 27.79 -47.21 23.30
N SER A 226 27.92 -47.56 24.58
CA SER A 226 27.55 -48.87 25.11
C SER A 226 26.16 -48.91 25.75
N TYR A 227 25.42 -47.80 25.76
CA TYR A 227 24.09 -47.67 26.40
C TYR A 227 24.08 -48.07 27.88
N THR A 228 25.19 -47.86 28.59
CA THR A 228 25.35 -48.19 30.01
C THR A 228 25.20 -46.99 30.93
N GLN A 229 25.35 -45.77 30.39
CA GLN A 229 25.29 -44.53 31.16
C GLN A 229 24.53 -43.45 30.38
N TYR A 230 23.78 -42.64 31.13
CA TYR A 230 23.22 -41.39 30.64
C TYR A 230 24.28 -40.29 30.72
N ILE A 231 24.51 -39.59 29.62
CA ILE A 231 25.51 -38.54 29.49
C ILE A 231 24.79 -37.18 29.40
N PRO A 232 25.08 -36.21 30.28
CA PRO A 232 24.46 -34.90 30.23
C PRO A 232 25.00 -34.08 29.05
N LEU A 233 24.10 -33.40 28.36
CA LEU A 233 24.37 -32.41 27.32
C LEU A 233 23.86 -31.04 27.79
N PRO A 234 24.76 -30.08 28.06
CA PRO A 234 24.38 -28.71 28.40
C PRO A 234 23.60 -28.03 27.27
N ILE A 235 22.53 -27.31 27.62
CA ILE A 235 21.74 -26.52 26.68
C ILE A 235 22.56 -25.40 26.03
N THR A 236 23.57 -24.88 26.74
CA THR A 236 24.53 -23.88 26.22
C THR A 236 25.25 -24.40 24.97
N ASP A 237 25.65 -25.66 24.99
CA ASP A 237 26.39 -26.29 23.91
C ASP A 237 25.46 -26.52 22.71
N LEU A 238 24.25 -27.04 22.96
CA LEU A 238 23.23 -27.25 21.93
C LEU A 238 22.90 -25.96 21.18
N ASP A 239 22.65 -24.87 21.91
CA ASP A 239 22.39 -23.55 21.30
C ASP A 239 23.59 -23.03 20.51
N SER A 240 24.81 -23.23 21.01
CA SER A 240 26.03 -22.80 20.32
C SER A 240 26.24 -23.49 18.96
N TRP A 241 25.81 -24.76 18.85
CA TRP A 241 25.94 -25.53 17.61
C TRP A 241 24.85 -25.17 16.60
N LEU A 242 23.62 -25.02 17.06
CA LEU A 242 22.47 -24.73 16.20
C LEU A 242 22.39 -23.26 15.81
N LYS A 243 22.68 -22.30 16.70
CA LYS A 243 22.60 -20.86 16.47
C LYS A 243 21.23 -20.38 15.95
N THR A 244 21.06 -19.07 15.84
CA THR A 244 19.86 -18.47 15.23
C THR A 244 19.95 -18.42 13.70
N PRO A 245 18.81 -18.50 12.97
CA PRO A 245 17.45 -18.75 13.48
C PRO A 245 17.17 -20.23 13.74
N SER A 246 16.52 -20.58 14.86
CA SER A 246 16.22 -21.98 15.23
C SER A 246 14.86 -22.12 15.93
N ILE A 247 14.29 -23.32 15.87
CA ILE A 247 13.09 -23.73 16.62
C ILE A 247 13.35 -25.07 17.30
N TYR A 248 12.91 -25.23 18.54
CA TYR A 248 13.12 -26.43 19.34
C TYR A 248 11.78 -27.01 19.80
N VAL A 249 11.68 -28.33 19.77
CA VAL A 249 10.54 -29.10 20.28
C VAL A 249 11.09 -30.11 21.29
N PHE A 250 10.68 -29.99 22.56
CA PHE A 250 11.11 -30.86 23.64
C PHE A 250 9.92 -31.68 24.16
N ASP A 251 9.89 -32.96 23.79
CA ASP A 251 8.95 -33.94 24.31
C ASP A 251 9.62 -34.78 25.40
N CYS A 252 9.49 -34.32 26.64
CA CYS A 252 9.99 -34.99 27.83
C CYS A 252 9.28 -34.45 29.07
N SER A 253 9.39 -35.20 30.18
CA SER A 253 8.94 -34.71 31.49
C SER A 253 9.86 -33.60 32.01
N ALA A 254 9.35 -32.67 32.81
CA ALA A 254 10.06 -31.47 33.26
C ALA A 254 10.68 -30.61 32.13
N ALA A 255 10.11 -30.62 30.92
CA ALA A 255 10.63 -29.88 29.76
C ALA A 255 10.75 -28.37 30.03
N GLY A 256 9.96 -27.81 30.95
CA GLY A 256 10.08 -26.41 31.35
C GLY A 256 11.42 -26.03 31.97
N MET A 257 12.18 -26.99 32.51
CA MET A 257 13.55 -26.76 32.97
C MET A 257 14.47 -26.35 31.81
N ILE A 258 14.26 -26.93 30.63
CA ILE A 258 15.03 -26.61 29.42
C ILE A 258 14.74 -25.17 28.98
N VAL A 259 13.46 -24.79 28.93
CA VAL A 259 13.06 -23.42 28.55
C VAL A 259 13.64 -22.39 29.51
N LYS A 260 13.59 -22.66 30.82
CA LYS A 260 14.22 -21.79 31.83
C LYS A 260 15.73 -21.60 31.57
N ALA A 261 16.45 -22.68 31.30
CA ALA A 261 17.88 -22.61 30.98
C ALA A 261 18.19 -21.80 29.70
N PHE A 262 17.32 -21.87 28.67
CA PHE A 262 17.44 -21.02 27.49
C PHE A 262 17.24 -19.54 27.80
N LEU A 263 16.24 -19.20 28.64
CA LEU A 263 15.89 -17.83 29.01
C LEU A 263 16.98 -17.16 29.86
N GLU A 264 17.49 -17.84 30.91
CA GLU A 264 18.56 -17.32 31.76
C GLU A 264 19.80 -16.89 30.93
N ARG A 265 20.06 -17.59 29.83
CA ARG A 265 21.14 -17.26 28.89
C ARG A 265 20.79 -16.11 27.93
N LEU A 266 19.54 -15.99 27.52
CA LEU A 266 19.09 -14.87 26.67
C LEU A 266 19.20 -13.53 27.41
N ASP A 267 18.90 -13.53 28.72
CA ASP A 267 19.02 -12.36 29.59
C ASP A 267 20.49 -11.94 29.80
N TRP A 268 21.40 -12.90 29.99
CA TRP A 268 22.85 -12.63 30.05
C TRP A 268 23.39 -12.02 28.75
N SER A 269 22.89 -12.50 27.60
CA SER A 269 23.37 -12.08 26.27
C SER A 269 22.82 -10.72 25.81
N SER A 270 21.72 -10.24 26.38
CA SER A 270 21.10 -8.96 26.02
C SER A 270 21.70 -7.77 26.78
N SER A 271 22.52 -8.03 27.80
CA SER A 271 23.27 -7.02 28.56
C SER A 271 24.48 -6.43 27.83
N SER A 272 24.90 -7.00 26.69
CA SER A 272 26.12 -6.59 25.96
C SER A 272 25.91 -6.03 24.55
N SER A 273 24.67 -5.98 24.04
CA SER A 273 24.29 -5.16 22.89
C SER A 273 22.77 -5.12 22.73
N ALA A 274 22.16 -3.95 22.89
CA ALA A 274 20.77 -3.72 22.53
C ALA A 274 20.63 -3.87 21.01
N SER A 275 19.91 -4.90 20.52
CA SER A 275 19.22 -5.00 19.19
C SER A 275 19.34 -6.31 18.39
N SER A 276 19.71 -7.46 18.97
CA SER A 276 19.35 -8.75 18.33
C SER A 276 18.58 -9.64 19.30
N VAL A 277 17.24 -9.56 19.26
CA VAL A 277 16.41 -10.62 19.82
C VAL A 277 16.77 -11.88 19.03
N LYS A 278 17.49 -12.80 19.66
CA LYS A 278 17.83 -14.09 19.03
C LYS A 278 16.53 -14.71 18.53
N ASP A 279 16.45 -14.99 17.24
CA ASP A 279 15.29 -15.65 16.63
C ASP A 279 15.28 -17.14 17.01
N CYS A 280 14.97 -17.38 18.28
CA CYS A 280 14.87 -18.67 18.94
C CYS A 280 13.41 -18.88 19.35
N ILE A 281 12.87 -20.03 18.97
CA ILE A 281 11.50 -20.45 19.27
C ILE A 281 11.57 -21.77 20.03
N LEU A 282 10.85 -21.89 21.14
CA LEU A 282 10.84 -23.11 21.96
C LEU A 282 9.40 -23.61 22.13
N LEU A 283 9.20 -24.91 22.00
CA LEU A 283 7.97 -25.62 22.31
C LEU A 283 8.34 -26.75 23.29
N ALA A 284 7.77 -26.76 24.48
CA ALA A 284 8.06 -27.75 25.51
C ALA A 284 6.78 -28.38 26.03
N ALA A 285 6.81 -29.70 26.23
CA ALA A 285 5.64 -30.51 26.52
C ALA A 285 4.97 -30.22 27.87
N CYS A 286 5.72 -29.76 28.87
CA CYS A 286 5.21 -29.56 30.22
C CYS A 286 5.99 -28.51 31.00
N GLU A 287 5.44 -28.04 32.12
CA GLU A 287 6.15 -27.17 33.05
C GLU A 287 7.28 -27.91 33.80
N ALA A 288 8.19 -27.15 34.41
CA ALA A 288 9.38 -27.65 35.07
C ALA A 288 9.14 -28.69 36.18
N HIS A 289 7.98 -28.64 36.85
CA HIS A 289 7.62 -29.54 37.95
C HIS A 289 6.71 -30.70 37.53
N GLN A 290 6.26 -30.72 36.28
CA GLN A 290 5.27 -31.66 35.78
C GLN A 290 5.91 -32.88 35.13
N THR A 291 5.18 -33.98 35.12
CA THR A 291 5.53 -35.22 34.41
C THR A 291 4.49 -35.45 33.32
N LEU A 292 4.90 -36.06 32.21
CA LEU A 292 3.99 -36.36 31.12
C LEU A 292 2.88 -37.34 31.54
N PRO A 293 1.71 -37.29 30.88
CA PRO A 293 0.60 -38.20 31.17
C PRO A 293 1.00 -39.68 31.03
N GLN A 294 0.66 -40.50 32.01
CA GLN A 294 0.92 -41.94 31.99
C GLN A 294 -0.31 -42.80 31.73
N SER A 295 -1.51 -42.20 31.68
CA SER A 295 -2.76 -42.93 31.43
C SER A 295 -2.71 -43.64 30.08
N ALA A 296 -3.06 -44.94 30.05
CA ALA A 296 -3.07 -45.76 28.84
C ALA A 296 -4.06 -45.27 27.76
N GLU A 297 -4.89 -44.27 28.08
CA GLU A 297 -5.74 -43.60 27.11
C GLU A 297 -4.97 -42.74 26.11
N TYR A 298 -3.75 -42.33 26.47
CA TYR A 298 -2.88 -41.50 25.66
C TYR A 298 -1.70 -42.31 25.09
N PRO A 299 -1.12 -41.91 23.96
CA PRO A 299 0.23 -42.34 23.62
C PRO A 299 1.25 -41.73 24.60
N ALA A 300 2.46 -42.29 24.66
CA ALA A 300 3.54 -41.73 25.46
C ALA A 300 3.98 -40.36 24.92
N ASP A 301 3.95 -40.18 23.60
CA ASP A 301 4.31 -38.95 22.89
C ASP A 301 3.12 -38.02 22.61
N VAL A 302 2.29 -37.75 23.63
CA VAL A 302 1.09 -36.89 23.50
C VAL A 302 1.42 -35.55 22.85
N PHE A 303 2.51 -34.91 23.29
CA PHE A 303 2.90 -33.60 22.79
C PHE A 303 3.30 -33.67 21.32
N THR A 304 4.21 -34.59 20.97
CA THR A 304 4.61 -34.80 19.57
C THR A 304 3.40 -35.17 18.70
N ALA A 305 2.56 -36.10 19.14
CA ALA A 305 1.38 -36.54 18.39
C ALA A 305 0.36 -35.40 18.20
N CYS A 306 0.19 -34.48 19.16
CA CYS A 306 -0.57 -33.25 18.95
C CYS A 306 0.06 -32.37 17.86
N LEU A 307 1.36 -32.14 17.94
CA LEU A 307 2.09 -31.24 17.04
C LEU A 307 2.19 -31.76 15.61
N THR A 308 2.30 -33.07 15.41
CA THR A 308 2.60 -33.67 14.09
C THR A 308 1.39 -34.38 13.47
N THR A 309 0.44 -34.86 14.29
CA THR A 309 -0.76 -35.59 13.87
C THR A 309 -2.04 -35.11 14.57
N PRO A 310 -2.35 -33.80 14.51
CA PRO A 310 -3.38 -33.16 15.33
C PRO A 310 -4.77 -33.77 15.18
N ILE A 311 -5.21 -34.07 13.95
CA ILE A 311 -6.56 -34.61 13.71
C ILE A 311 -6.73 -36.00 14.33
N LYS A 312 -5.73 -36.87 14.17
CA LYS A 312 -5.76 -38.22 14.75
C LYS A 312 -5.84 -38.12 16.28
N MET A 313 -4.96 -37.30 16.88
CA MET A 313 -4.96 -37.09 18.33
C MET A 313 -6.27 -36.47 18.84
N ALA A 314 -6.77 -35.42 18.19
CA ALA A 314 -7.99 -34.72 18.58
C ALA A 314 -9.21 -35.66 18.59
N LEU A 315 -9.37 -36.51 17.57
CA LEU A 315 -10.50 -37.44 17.48
C LEU A 315 -10.38 -38.59 18.49
N HIS A 316 -9.18 -39.17 18.67
CA HIS A 316 -8.95 -40.19 19.69
C HIS A 316 -9.23 -39.66 21.10
N TRP A 317 -8.79 -38.43 21.40
CA TRP A 317 -9.07 -37.76 22.67
C TRP A 317 -10.55 -37.42 22.85
N PHE A 318 -11.19 -36.85 21.83
CA PHE A 318 -12.60 -36.47 21.86
C PHE A 318 -13.51 -37.70 22.05
N CYS A 319 -13.25 -38.78 21.31
CA CYS A 319 -14.07 -40.00 21.37
C CYS A 319 -14.16 -40.57 22.78
N LYS A 320 -13.06 -40.55 23.55
CA LYS A 320 -13.02 -41.09 24.93
C LYS A 320 -13.75 -40.23 25.96
N ARG A 321 -13.95 -38.95 25.66
CA ARG A 321 -14.57 -37.97 26.58
C ARG A 321 -16.01 -37.60 26.19
N SER A 322 -16.36 -37.85 24.94
CA SER A 322 -17.71 -37.61 24.40
C SER A 322 -18.70 -38.71 24.78
N LEU A 323 -19.97 -38.45 24.51
CA LEU A 323 -21.05 -39.42 24.65
C LEU A 323 -20.89 -40.63 23.70
N LEU A 324 -19.95 -40.58 22.74
CA LEU A 324 -19.69 -41.63 21.77
C LEU A 324 -18.72 -42.71 22.28
N SER A 325 -18.12 -42.53 23.46
CA SER A 325 -17.07 -43.41 24.03
C SER A 325 -17.45 -44.89 24.17
N GLY A 326 -18.75 -45.22 24.22
CA GLY A 326 -19.25 -46.60 24.27
C GLY A 326 -19.92 -47.09 22.98
N SER A 327 -20.18 -46.23 22.00
CA SER A 327 -20.96 -46.57 20.81
C SER A 327 -20.11 -46.66 19.53
N LEU A 328 -18.94 -46.03 19.50
CA LEU A 328 -18.05 -45.98 18.34
C LEU A 328 -16.81 -46.83 18.57
N ASP A 329 -16.47 -47.71 17.62
CA ASP A 329 -15.17 -48.38 17.63
C ASP A 329 -14.04 -47.38 17.30
N HIS A 330 -13.09 -47.25 18.22
CA HIS A 330 -11.92 -46.36 18.06
C HIS A 330 -11.06 -46.72 16.84
N SER A 331 -11.11 -47.96 16.36
CA SER A 331 -10.39 -48.38 15.16
C SER A 331 -10.86 -47.67 13.89
N LEU A 332 -12.10 -47.16 13.87
CA LEU A 332 -12.67 -46.43 12.74
C LEU A 332 -11.99 -45.08 12.51
N ILE A 333 -11.46 -44.45 13.58
CA ILE A 333 -10.75 -43.15 13.48
C ILE A 333 -9.50 -43.29 12.59
N ASP A 334 -8.87 -44.46 12.60
CA ASP A 334 -7.70 -44.74 11.77
C ASP A 334 -8.06 -45.07 10.31
N GLN A 335 -9.36 -45.25 10.02
CA GLN A 335 -9.93 -45.60 8.72
C GLN A 335 -10.73 -44.46 8.09
N ILE A 336 -10.61 -43.23 8.60
CA ILE A 336 -11.33 -42.08 8.04
C ILE A 336 -10.99 -41.92 6.54
N PRO A 337 -12.00 -41.92 5.66
CA PRO A 337 -11.77 -41.87 4.22
C PRO A 337 -11.19 -40.52 3.79
N GLY A 338 -10.31 -40.57 2.79
CA GLY A 338 -9.80 -39.39 2.12
C GLY A 338 -8.36 -39.03 2.41
N ARG A 339 -7.99 -37.80 2.04
CA ARG A 339 -6.63 -37.26 2.19
C ARG A 339 -6.71 -35.86 2.80
N GLN A 340 -5.76 -35.54 3.68
CA GLN A 340 -5.74 -34.25 4.40
C GLN A 340 -5.67 -33.01 3.49
N ASN A 341 -5.15 -33.16 2.27
CA ASN A 341 -5.05 -32.08 1.29
C ASN A 341 -6.32 -31.94 0.42
N ASP A 342 -7.18 -32.95 0.42
CA ASP A 342 -8.41 -32.96 -0.38
C ASP A 342 -9.62 -32.61 0.48
N ARG A 343 -10.00 -31.34 0.44
CA ARG A 343 -11.11 -30.76 1.20
C ARG A 343 -12.49 -31.31 0.83
N LYS A 344 -12.60 -32.03 -0.28
CA LYS A 344 -13.85 -32.71 -0.66
C LYS A 344 -14.02 -34.06 0.05
N THR A 345 -12.98 -34.52 0.73
CA THR A 345 -13.02 -35.74 1.53
C THR A 345 -13.21 -35.41 3.00
N LEU A 346 -13.79 -36.33 3.77
CA LEU A 346 -14.06 -36.15 5.20
C LEU A 346 -12.79 -35.78 5.99
N LEU A 347 -11.69 -36.50 5.76
CA LEU A 347 -10.41 -36.20 6.43
C LEU A 347 -9.85 -34.82 6.06
N GLY A 348 -9.96 -34.42 4.80
CA GLY A 348 -9.47 -33.12 4.35
C GLY A 348 -10.36 -31.96 4.80
N GLU A 349 -11.67 -32.15 4.86
CA GLU A 349 -12.59 -31.16 5.42
C GLU A 349 -12.31 -30.94 6.91
N LEU A 350 -12.19 -32.01 7.71
CA LEU A 350 -11.83 -31.90 9.13
C LEU A 350 -10.50 -31.17 9.35
N ASN A 351 -9.47 -31.52 8.57
CA ASN A 351 -8.17 -30.86 8.65
C ASN A 351 -8.27 -29.36 8.32
N TRP A 352 -9.16 -29.00 7.39
CA TRP A 352 -9.40 -27.63 7.00
C TRP A 352 -10.19 -26.84 8.06
N ILE A 353 -11.23 -27.43 8.65
CA ILE A 353 -11.97 -26.86 9.79
C ILE A 353 -11.01 -26.65 10.97
N PHE A 354 -10.21 -27.65 11.33
CA PHE A 354 -9.20 -27.54 12.38
C PHE A 354 -8.23 -26.38 12.14
N THR A 355 -7.76 -26.23 10.89
CA THR A 355 -6.87 -25.12 10.51
C THR A 355 -7.58 -23.78 10.65
N ALA A 356 -8.85 -23.67 10.23
CA ALA A 356 -9.62 -22.44 10.38
C ALA A 356 -9.84 -22.05 11.84
N ILE A 357 -10.19 -23.02 12.69
CA ILE A 357 -10.43 -22.80 14.12
C ILE A 357 -9.15 -22.37 14.84
N THR A 358 -8.06 -23.12 14.66
CA THR A 358 -6.79 -22.80 15.33
C THR A 358 -6.18 -21.47 14.89
N ASP A 359 -6.30 -21.11 13.61
CA ASP A 359 -5.87 -19.81 13.10
C ASP A 359 -6.74 -18.67 13.64
N THR A 360 -8.04 -18.92 13.81
CA THR A 360 -8.99 -17.98 14.41
C THR A 360 -8.69 -17.73 15.89
N ILE A 361 -8.49 -18.80 16.67
CA ILE A 361 -8.12 -18.67 18.09
C ILE A 361 -6.83 -17.86 18.23
N ALA A 362 -5.81 -18.17 17.43
CA ALA A 362 -4.54 -17.46 17.46
C ALA A 362 -4.70 -15.97 17.14
N TRP A 363 -5.47 -15.63 16.11
CA TRP A 363 -5.66 -14.24 15.71
C TRP A 363 -6.41 -13.41 16.78
N ASN A 364 -7.40 -14.01 17.46
CA ASN A 364 -8.18 -13.33 18.48
C ASN A 364 -7.43 -13.16 19.82
N VAL A 365 -6.53 -14.09 20.13
CA VAL A 365 -5.84 -14.12 21.43
C VAL A 365 -4.48 -13.42 21.38
N LEU A 366 -3.75 -13.50 20.25
CA LEU A 366 -2.38 -13.03 20.17
C LEU A 366 -2.27 -11.55 19.75
N PRO A 367 -1.28 -10.81 20.26
CA PRO A 367 -0.91 -9.52 19.70
C PRO A 367 -0.52 -9.63 18.23
N HIS A 368 -0.83 -8.61 17.43
CA HIS A 368 -0.62 -8.59 15.98
C HIS A 368 0.79 -9.02 15.55
N GLU A 369 1.85 -8.43 16.14
CA GLU A 369 3.25 -8.75 15.81
C GLU A 369 3.60 -10.22 16.09
N LEU A 370 3.08 -10.77 17.20
CA LEU A 370 3.33 -12.15 17.58
C LEU A 370 2.61 -13.12 16.64
N PHE A 371 1.37 -12.80 16.27
CA PHE A 371 0.60 -13.54 15.28
C PHE A 371 1.32 -13.57 13.92
N GLN A 372 1.79 -12.42 13.41
CA GLN A 372 2.54 -12.37 12.15
C GLN A 372 3.78 -13.27 12.20
N ARG A 373 4.56 -13.15 13.28
CA ARG A 373 5.81 -13.92 13.46
C ARG A 373 5.55 -15.43 13.48
N LEU A 374 4.55 -15.88 14.23
CA LEU A 374 4.35 -17.32 14.48
C LEU A 374 3.44 -18.00 13.46
N PHE A 375 2.42 -17.31 12.94
CA PHE A 375 1.36 -17.89 12.10
C PHE A 375 1.44 -17.47 10.63
N ARG A 376 2.29 -16.52 10.24
CA ARG A 376 2.42 -16.05 8.83
C ARG A 376 3.83 -16.11 8.26
N GLN A 377 4.88 -16.02 9.08
CA GLN A 377 6.25 -15.90 8.58
C GLN A 377 6.84 -17.19 7.97
N ASP A 378 6.63 -18.34 8.61
CA ASP A 378 7.16 -19.66 8.21
C ASP A 378 6.05 -20.72 8.30
N LEU A 379 5.84 -21.47 7.21
CA LEU A 379 4.78 -22.48 7.10
C LEU A 379 4.88 -23.59 8.16
N LEU A 380 6.11 -24.03 8.50
CA LEU A 380 6.28 -25.09 9.48
C LEU A 380 6.00 -24.58 10.90
N VAL A 381 6.51 -23.39 11.22
CA VAL A 381 6.27 -22.73 12.51
C VAL A 381 4.77 -22.48 12.69
N ALA A 382 4.09 -21.93 11.69
CA ALA A 382 2.64 -21.73 11.72
C ALA A 382 1.88 -23.03 11.94
N SER A 383 2.34 -24.14 11.35
CA SER A 383 1.72 -25.45 11.57
C SER A 383 1.93 -25.97 12.98
N LEU A 384 3.16 -25.87 13.51
CA LEU A 384 3.45 -26.29 14.88
C LEU A 384 2.70 -25.46 15.91
N PHE A 385 2.56 -24.15 15.72
CA PHE A 385 1.83 -23.30 16.66
C PHE A 385 0.31 -23.50 16.61
N ARG A 386 -0.29 -23.70 15.42
CA ARG A 386 -1.70 -24.13 15.32
C ARG A 386 -1.93 -25.43 16.08
N ASN A 387 -1.04 -26.40 15.87
CA ASN A 387 -1.15 -27.72 16.49
C ASN A 387 -0.78 -27.67 18.00
N PHE A 388 0.03 -26.70 18.42
CA PHE A 388 0.33 -26.44 19.82
C PHE A 388 -0.92 -26.00 20.60
N LEU A 389 -1.83 -25.23 19.99
CA LEU A 389 -3.08 -24.86 20.67
C LEU A 389 -3.92 -26.09 21.04
N LEU A 390 -3.91 -27.12 20.19
CA LEU A 390 -4.51 -28.42 20.51
C LEU A 390 -3.75 -29.14 21.63
N ALA A 391 -2.42 -29.11 21.60
CA ALA A 391 -1.59 -29.69 22.67
C ALA A 391 -1.91 -29.02 24.02
N GLU A 392 -2.03 -27.69 24.06
CA GLU A 392 -2.44 -26.93 25.25
C GLU A 392 -3.78 -27.43 25.79
N ARG A 393 -4.77 -27.64 24.92
CA ARG A 393 -6.10 -28.12 25.31
C ARG A 393 -6.09 -29.55 25.83
N ILE A 394 -5.47 -30.48 25.10
CA ILE A 394 -5.46 -31.91 25.45
C ILE A 394 -4.64 -32.16 26.70
N MET A 395 -3.41 -31.63 26.76
CA MET A 395 -2.49 -31.92 27.86
C MET A 395 -2.99 -31.32 29.17
N ARG A 396 -3.64 -30.15 29.16
CA ARG A 396 -4.26 -29.57 30.36
C ARG A 396 -5.32 -30.48 30.96
N SER A 397 -6.04 -31.23 30.14
CA SER A 397 -7.03 -32.22 30.61
C SER A 397 -6.39 -33.41 31.34
N ALA A 398 -5.08 -33.60 31.18
CA ALA A 398 -4.26 -34.61 31.83
C ALA A 398 -3.27 -33.99 32.85
N ASN A 399 -3.60 -32.81 33.42
CA ASN A 399 -2.80 -32.07 34.40
C ASN A 399 -1.37 -31.72 33.93
N CYS A 400 -1.21 -31.48 32.63
CA CYS A 400 0.07 -31.16 32.01
C CYS A 400 -0.06 -29.87 31.18
N SER A 401 0.83 -28.90 31.41
CA SER A 401 0.78 -27.57 30.82
C SER A 401 1.95 -27.38 29.85
N PRO A 402 1.77 -27.52 28.54
CA PRO A 402 2.83 -27.24 27.59
C PRO A 402 3.14 -25.74 27.56
N ILE A 403 4.39 -25.40 27.28
CA ILE A 403 4.89 -24.01 27.32
C ILE A 403 5.62 -23.65 26.03
N THR A 404 5.63 -22.36 25.70
CA THR A 404 6.31 -21.83 24.52
C THR A 404 7.22 -20.67 24.83
N TYR A 405 8.19 -20.44 23.96
CA TYR A 405 8.88 -19.16 23.82
C TYR A 405 8.83 -18.70 22.35
N PRO A 406 8.32 -17.50 22.04
CA PRO A 406 7.66 -16.56 22.96
C PRO A 406 6.44 -17.15 23.66
N LEU A 407 6.12 -16.69 24.87
CA LEU A 407 4.99 -17.17 25.65
C LEU A 407 3.66 -16.76 25.00
N LEU A 408 2.73 -17.71 24.88
CA LEU A 408 1.37 -17.43 24.44
C LEU A 408 0.43 -17.20 25.65
N PRO A 409 -0.58 -16.33 25.53
CA PRO A 409 -1.73 -16.33 26.43
C PRO A 409 -2.49 -17.66 26.34
N PRO A 410 -3.26 -18.04 27.38
CA PRO A 410 -3.98 -19.31 27.41
C PRO A 410 -5.07 -19.37 26.33
N THR A 411 -5.12 -20.46 25.57
CA THR A 411 -6.07 -20.65 24.45
C THR A 411 -7.03 -21.83 24.62
N HIS A 412 -6.80 -22.69 25.60
CA HIS A 412 -7.51 -23.96 25.78
C HIS A 412 -9.02 -23.86 26.06
N GLN A 413 -9.50 -22.72 26.58
CA GLN A 413 -10.92 -22.44 26.90
C GLN A 413 -11.61 -21.50 25.89
N HIS A 414 -10.97 -21.21 24.76
CA HIS A 414 -11.57 -20.35 23.75
C HIS A 414 -12.83 -21.02 23.15
N HIS A 415 -13.95 -20.29 23.06
CA HIS A 415 -15.25 -20.81 22.62
C HIS A 415 -15.25 -21.40 21.19
N MET A 416 -14.33 -20.99 20.31
CA MET A 416 -14.13 -21.67 19.01
C MET A 416 -13.77 -23.16 19.12
N TRP A 417 -13.31 -23.64 20.27
CA TRP A 417 -13.17 -25.07 20.52
C TRP A 417 -14.52 -25.79 20.60
N ASP A 418 -15.61 -25.12 20.99
CA ASP A 418 -16.95 -25.69 20.99
C ASP A 418 -17.42 -25.96 19.55
N ALA A 419 -17.08 -25.06 18.62
CA ALA A 419 -17.32 -25.27 17.19
C ALA A 419 -16.50 -26.44 16.62
N TRP A 420 -15.28 -26.67 17.13
CA TRP A 420 -14.48 -27.85 16.78
C TRP A 420 -15.12 -29.13 17.28
N ASP A 421 -15.56 -29.15 18.54
CA ASP A 421 -16.18 -30.31 19.16
C ASP A 421 -17.45 -30.71 18.42
N MET A 422 -18.29 -29.74 18.06
CA MET A 422 -19.48 -29.97 17.24
C MET A 422 -19.14 -30.55 15.85
N ALA A 423 -18.13 -29.99 15.16
CA ALA A 423 -17.70 -30.49 13.87
C ALA A 423 -17.12 -31.92 13.96
N ALA A 424 -16.37 -32.22 15.02
CA ALA A 424 -15.82 -33.55 15.29
C ALA A 424 -16.95 -34.56 15.58
N GLU A 425 -17.95 -34.19 16.37
CA GLU A 425 -19.11 -35.03 16.68
C GLU A 425 -19.94 -35.35 15.43
N ILE A 426 -20.23 -34.35 14.59
CA ILE A 426 -20.94 -34.55 13.32
C ILE A 426 -20.13 -35.46 12.39
N CYS A 427 -18.80 -35.32 12.36
CA CYS A 427 -17.96 -36.22 11.58
C CYS A 427 -18.01 -37.66 12.10
N LEU A 428 -17.79 -37.86 13.40
CA LEU A 428 -17.70 -39.19 14.00
C LEU A 428 -19.04 -39.94 13.95
N SER A 429 -20.17 -39.25 14.08
CA SER A 429 -21.50 -39.86 13.95
C SER A 429 -21.79 -40.37 12.53
N LYS A 430 -21.26 -39.71 11.49
CA LYS A 430 -21.39 -40.13 10.08
C LYS A 430 -20.44 -41.26 9.68
N LEU A 431 -19.32 -41.41 10.39
CA LEU A 431 -18.21 -42.28 10.01
C LEU A 431 -18.60 -43.77 9.84
N PRO A 432 -19.39 -44.41 10.74
CA PRO A 432 -19.77 -45.81 10.58
C PRO A 432 -20.54 -46.08 9.28
N HIS A 433 -21.43 -45.16 8.88
CA HIS A 433 -22.21 -45.30 7.65
C HIS A 433 -21.34 -45.17 6.40
N LEU A 434 -20.42 -44.20 6.39
CA LEU A 434 -19.50 -43.97 5.26
C LEU A 434 -18.49 -45.11 5.06
N ILE A 435 -18.13 -45.84 6.12
CA ILE A 435 -17.27 -47.02 6.03
C ILE A 435 -18.07 -48.24 5.57
N ALA A 436 -19.31 -48.39 6.06
CA ALA A 436 -20.18 -49.52 5.71
C ALA A 436 -20.65 -49.48 4.25
N ASP A 437 -20.94 -48.29 3.71
CA ASP A 437 -21.36 -48.10 2.33
C ASP A 437 -20.39 -47.17 1.57
N PRO A 438 -19.50 -47.72 0.72
CA PRO A 438 -18.59 -46.93 -0.11
C PRO A 438 -19.28 -45.99 -1.12
N ASN A 439 -20.57 -46.20 -1.41
CA ASN A 439 -21.36 -45.33 -2.29
C ASN A 439 -22.09 -44.22 -1.53
N ALA A 440 -22.04 -44.20 -0.20
CA ALA A 440 -22.67 -43.17 0.60
C ALA A 440 -22.09 -41.79 0.29
N GLU A 441 -22.95 -40.84 -0.04
CA GLU A 441 -22.53 -39.50 -0.43
C GLU A 441 -22.08 -38.70 0.80
N PHE A 442 -20.86 -38.20 0.77
CA PHE A 442 -20.33 -37.36 1.83
C PHE A 442 -21.03 -36.00 1.84
N GLN A 443 -21.74 -35.70 2.93
CA GLN A 443 -22.35 -34.40 3.16
C GLN A 443 -21.37 -33.46 3.90
N PRO A 444 -20.97 -32.33 3.29
CA PRO A 444 -20.11 -31.33 3.91
C PRO A 444 -20.65 -30.80 5.24
N SER A 445 -19.75 -30.40 6.12
CA SER A 445 -20.07 -29.77 7.40
C SER A 445 -20.70 -28.37 7.20
N PRO A 446 -21.71 -27.99 8.02
CA PRO A 446 -22.29 -26.65 7.96
C PRO A 446 -21.36 -25.55 8.51
N PHE A 447 -20.24 -25.92 9.15
CA PHE A 447 -19.31 -25.02 9.84
C PHE A 447 -19.03 -23.72 9.07
N PHE A 448 -18.55 -23.80 7.81
CA PHE A 448 -18.21 -22.59 7.07
C PHE A 448 -19.42 -21.70 6.75
N THR A 449 -20.59 -22.30 6.50
CA THR A 449 -21.82 -21.56 6.24
C THR A 449 -22.29 -20.80 7.49
N GLU A 450 -22.22 -21.44 8.66
CA GLU A 450 -22.56 -20.83 9.94
C GLU A 450 -21.60 -19.69 10.28
N GLN A 451 -20.29 -19.89 10.09
CA GLN A 451 -19.28 -18.86 10.37
C GLN A 451 -19.39 -17.65 9.42
N LEU A 452 -19.70 -17.86 8.14
CA LEU A 452 -20.00 -16.73 7.24
C LEU A 452 -21.27 -15.98 7.66
N THR A 453 -22.27 -16.67 8.20
CA THR A 453 -23.50 -16.05 8.69
C THR A 453 -23.24 -15.24 9.97
N ALA A 454 -22.40 -15.73 10.87
CA ALA A 454 -21.96 -14.97 12.04
C ALA A 454 -21.18 -13.70 11.64
N PHE A 455 -20.31 -13.80 10.62
CA PHE A 455 -19.60 -12.64 10.07
C PHE A 455 -20.56 -11.61 9.45
N GLU A 456 -21.58 -12.08 8.74
CA GLU A 456 -22.63 -11.23 8.17
C GLU A 456 -23.41 -10.47 9.25
N VAL A 457 -23.81 -11.14 10.33
CA VAL A 457 -24.45 -10.51 11.49
C VAL A 457 -23.53 -9.46 12.13
N TRP A 458 -22.23 -9.74 12.22
CA TRP A 458 -21.25 -8.76 12.71
C TRP A 458 -21.20 -7.52 11.81
N LEU A 459 -21.21 -7.69 10.48
CA LEU A 459 -21.17 -6.58 9.52
C LEU A 459 -22.37 -5.64 9.61
N ASP A 460 -23.54 -6.13 10.02
CA ASP A 460 -24.75 -5.32 10.15
C ASP A 460 -24.67 -4.35 11.35
N HIS A 461 -23.81 -4.62 12.33
CA HIS A 461 -23.70 -3.85 13.57
C HIS A 461 -22.27 -3.41 13.92
N GLY A 462 -21.28 -3.78 13.11
CA GLY A 462 -19.86 -3.54 13.35
C GLY A 462 -19.45 -2.09 13.15
N SER A 463 -18.39 -1.66 13.81
CA SER A 463 -17.76 -0.35 13.64
C SER A 463 -16.28 -0.41 14.06
N GLU A 464 -15.51 0.64 13.76
CA GLU A 464 -14.09 0.73 14.14
C GLU A 464 -13.88 0.65 15.66
N ASP A 465 -14.80 1.22 16.45
CA ASP A 465 -14.72 1.23 17.91
C ASP A 465 -15.02 -0.13 18.57
N LYS A 466 -15.55 -1.08 17.80
CA LYS A 466 -15.88 -2.41 18.30
C LYS A 466 -14.71 -3.38 18.11
N LYS A 467 -14.75 -4.47 18.88
CA LYS A 467 -13.78 -5.53 18.69
C LYS A 467 -13.83 -6.06 17.25
N PRO A 468 -12.67 -6.34 16.65
CA PRO A 468 -12.57 -6.93 15.33
C PRO A 468 -13.45 -8.19 15.16
N PRO A 469 -13.93 -8.46 13.93
CA PRO A 469 -14.72 -9.64 13.66
C PRO A 469 -13.89 -10.91 13.80
N GLU A 470 -14.29 -11.75 14.73
CA GLU A 470 -13.61 -13.00 15.06
C GLU A 470 -13.50 -13.94 13.86
N GLN A 471 -14.49 -13.94 12.96
CA GLN A 471 -14.58 -14.83 11.80
C GLN A 471 -13.64 -14.43 10.65
N LEU A 472 -12.92 -13.32 10.74
CA LEU A 472 -12.10 -12.81 9.63
C LEU A 472 -11.03 -13.81 9.12
N PRO A 473 -10.30 -14.56 9.98
CA PRO A 473 -9.42 -15.64 9.52
C PRO A 473 -10.16 -16.80 8.86
N ILE A 474 -11.41 -17.06 9.25
CA ILE A 474 -12.26 -18.08 8.63
C ILE A 474 -12.65 -17.65 7.22
N VAL A 475 -13.02 -16.38 7.02
CA VAL A 475 -13.29 -15.83 5.68
C VAL A 475 -12.11 -16.06 4.75
N LEU A 476 -10.87 -15.84 5.22
CA LEU A 476 -9.65 -16.16 4.48
C LEU A 476 -9.58 -17.64 4.09
N GLN A 477 -9.86 -18.55 5.02
CA GLN A 477 -9.88 -19.99 4.72
C GLN A 477 -10.95 -20.34 3.69
N VAL A 478 -12.12 -19.70 3.76
CA VAL A 478 -13.24 -19.94 2.84
C VAL A 478 -12.96 -19.45 1.42
N LEU A 479 -12.13 -18.43 1.21
CA LEU A 479 -11.70 -18.01 -0.14
C LEU A 479 -11.04 -19.16 -0.94
N LEU A 480 -10.45 -20.11 -0.22
CA LEU A 480 -9.83 -21.30 -0.80
C LEU A 480 -10.86 -22.37 -1.20
N SER A 481 -12.10 -22.28 -0.72
CA SER A 481 -13.24 -23.06 -1.20
C SER A 481 -13.66 -22.61 -2.59
N GLN A 482 -14.24 -23.49 -3.41
CA GLN A 482 -14.99 -23.07 -4.60
C GLN A 482 -16.46 -22.78 -4.27
N SER A 483 -17.11 -23.61 -3.46
CA SER A 483 -18.56 -23.54 -3.19
C SER A 483 -19.01 -22.25 -2.49
N HIS A 484 -18.20 -21.75 -1.56
CA HIS A 484 -18.53 -20.60 -0.72
C HIS A 484 -17.76 -19.33 -1.11
N ARG A 485 -16.95 -19.39 -2.18
CA ARG A 485 -16.03 -18.31 -2.54
C ARG A 485 -16.75 -17.01 -2.81
N PHE A 486 -17.80 -17.06 -3.62
CA PHE A 486 -18.53 -15.87 -4.03
C PHE A 486 -19.12 -15.15 -2.80
N ARG A 487 -19.84 -15.88 -1.93
CA ARG A 487 -20.38 -15.32 -0.68
C ARG A 487 -19.27 -14.73 0.20
N ALA A 488 -18.16 -15.44 0.39
CA ALA A 488 -17.05 -14.95 1.20
C ALA A 488 -16.41 -13.67 0.62
N LEU A 489 -16.24 -13.57 -0.70
CA LEU A 489 -15.74 -12.36 -1.34
C LEU A 489 -16.71 -11.19 -1.20
N VAL A 490 -18.02 -11.43 -1.31
CA VAL A 490 -19.04 -10.39 -1.11
C VAL A 490 -19.00 -9.84 0.31
N LEU A 491 -18.94 -10.73 1.31
CA LEU A 491 -18.84 -10.31 2.71
C LEU A 491 -17.50 -9.62 3.01
N LEU A 492 -16.40 -10.10 2.43
CA LEU A 492 -15.10 -9.42 2.51
C LEU A 492 -15.18 -8.02 1.88
N GLY A 493 -15.79 -7.86 0.72
CA GLY A 493 -16.02 -6.56 0.10
C GLY A 493 -16.80 -5.62 1.03
N ARG A 494 -17.92 -6.08 1.59
CA ARG A 494 -18.71 -5.32 2.58
C ARG A 494 -17.86 -4.90 3.79
N PHE A 495 -16.96 -5.76 4.26
CA PHE A 495 -16.05 -5.44 5.36
C PHE A 495 -15.04 -4.36 4.98
N LEU A 496 -14.35 -4.51 3.84
CA LEU A 496 -13.37 -3.53 3.34
C LEU A 496 -13.99 -2.16 3.06
N ASP A 497 -15.29 -2.13 2.74
CA ASP A 497 -16.04 -0.89 2.53
C ASP A 497 -16.25 -0.07 3.81
N MET A 498 -16.09 -0.66 5.00
CA MET A 498 -16.22 0.04 6.27
C MET A 498 -15.10 1.05 6.55
N GLY A 499 -14.01 1.02 5.78
CA GLY A 499 -12.96 2.04 5.80
C GLY A 499 -11.52 1.48 5.86
N PRO A 500 -10.52 2.39 5.92
CA PRO A 500 -9.09 2.04 5.91
C PRO A 500 -8.67 1.05 7.00
N TRP A 501 -9.24 1.15 8.21
CA TRP A 501 -8.94 0.26 9.33
C TRP A 501 -9.31 -1.21 9.03
N ALA A 502 -10.42 -1.43 8.30
CA ALA A 502 -10.88 -2.76 7.92
C ALA A 502 -9.98 -3.36 6.84
N VAL A 503 -9.51 -2.53 5.90
CA VAL A 503 -8.53 -2.94 4.88
C VAL A 503 -7.20 -3.33 5.53
N ASP A 504 -6.69 -2.52 6.47
CA ASP A 504 -5.47 -2.83 7.23
C ASP A 504 -5.61 -4.15 8.01
N LEU A 505 -6.76 -4.36 8.65
CA LEU A 505 -7.03 -5.60 9.39
C LEU A 505 -7.10 -6.83 8.47
N ALA A 506 -7.73 -6.72 7.31
CA ALA A 506 -7.82 -7.82 6.36
C ALA A 506 -6.44 -8.18 5.77
N LEU A 507 -5.63 -7.16 5.45
CA LEU A 507 -4.25 -7.35 4.98
C LEU A 507 -3.38 -7.96 6.09
N SER A 508 -3.57 -7.53 7.32
CA SER A 508 -2.98 -8.09 8.54
C SER A 508 -3.34 -9.56 8.74
N VAL A 509 -4.57 -9.99 8.49
CA VAL A 509 -4.93 -11.43 8.56
C VAL A 509 -4.20 -12.24 7.49
N GLY A 510 -3.73 -11.60 6.41
CA GLY A 510 -3.00 -12.22 5.32
C GLY A 510 -3.86 -12.51 4.10
N ILE A 511 -4.89 -11.69 3.83
CA ILE A 511 -5.82 -11.90 2.70
C ILE A 511 -5.16 -11.70 1.33
N PHE A 512 -4.12 -10.85 1.28
CA PHE A 512 -3.46 -10.38 0.06
C PHE A 512 -3.07 -11.49 -0.95
N PRO A 513 -2.25 -12.50 -0.59
CA PRO A 513 -1.82 -13.53 -1.54
C PRO A 513 -2.98 -14.35 -2.11
N TYR A 514 -4.10 -14.46 -1.37
CA TYR A 514 -5.27 -15.20 -1.82
C TYR A 514 -6.05 -14.42 -2.88
N VAL A 515 -6.32 -13.14 -2.63
CA VAL A 515 -7.02 -12.27 -3.59
C VAL A 515 -6.18 -12.04 -4.85
N LEU A 516 -4.86 -11.92 -4.71
CA LEU A 516 -3.94 -11.85 -5.86
C LEU A 516 -4.02 -13.09 -6.74
N LYS A 517 -4.00 -14.29 -6.13
CA LYS A 517 -4.12 -15.53 -6.88
C LYS A 517 -5.49 -15.68 -7.56
N LEU A 518 -6.56 -15.11 -6.98
CA LEU A 518 -7.89 -15.16 -7.58
C LEU A 518 -8.00 -14.38 -8.89
N LEU A 519 -7.13 -13.41 -9.17
CA LEU A 519 -7.06 -12.73 -10.47
C LEU A 519 -6.71 -13.67 -11.63
N GLN A 520 -6.16 -14.85 -11.36
CA GLN A 520 -5.89 -15.88 -12.38
C GLN A 520 -7.15 -16.70 -12.74
N THR A 521 -8.27 -16.48 -12.04
CA THR A 521 -9.51 -17.23 -12.25
C THR A 521 -10.29 -16.69 -13.45
N SER A 522 -10.84 -17.58 -14.28
CA SER A 522 -11.66 -17.21 -15.45
C SER A 522 -13.15 -17.00 -15.13
N ALA A 523 -13.60 -17.35 -13.92
CA ALA A 523 -15.00 -17.25 -13.49
C ALA A 523 -15.52 -15.81 -13.55
N MET A 524 -16.53 -15.59 -14.38
CA MET A 524 -17.09 -14.26 -14.64
C MET A 524 -17.81 -13.67 -13.42
N GLU A 525 -18.49 -14.51 -12.63
CA GLU A 525 -19.20 -14.13 -11.40
C GLU A 525 -18.32 -13.44 -10.35
N LEU A 526 -17.00 -13.69 -10.36
CA LEU A 526 -16.08 -13.12 -9.38
C LEU A 526 -15.54 -11.75 -9.79
N ARG A 527 -15.70 -11.35 -11.06
CA ARG A 527 -14.99 -10.19 -11.61
C ARG A 527 -15.34 -8.89 -10.92
N GLN A 528 -16.63 -8.63 -10.78
CA GLN A 528 -17.12 -7.39 -10.18
C GLN A 528 -16.64 -7.23 -8.73
N ILE A 529 -16.73 -8.30 -7.94
CA ILE A 529 -16.32 -8.25 -6.52
C ILE A 529 -14.79 -8.19 -6.38
N LEU A 530 -14.02 -8.82 -7.26
CA LEU A 530 -12.56 -8.73 -7.25
C LEU A 530 -12.07 -7.33 -7.61
N VAL A 531 -12.70 -6.67 -8.60
CA VAL A 531 -12.41 -5.26 -8.93
C VAL A 531 -12.65 -4.39 -7.69
N PHE A 532 -13.82 -4.52 -7.05
CA PHE A 532 -14.16 -3.77 -5.85
C PHE A 532 -13.15 -3.97 -4.70
N ILE A 533 -12.78 -5.22 -4.40
CA ILE A 533 -11.79 -5.54 -3.35
C ILE A 533 -10.44 -4.88 -3.66
N TRP A 534 -9.96 -4.97 -4.91
CA TRP A 534 -8.68 -4.38 -5.31
C TRP A 534 -8.70 -2.86 -5.29
N THR A 535 -9.83 -2.22 -5.63
CA THR A 535 -10.03 -0.79 -5.44
C THR A 535 -9.82 -0.41 -3.97
N LYS A 536 -10.44 -1.13 -3.03
CA LYS A 536 -10.27 -0.85 -1.59
C LYS A 536 -8.83 -1.07 -1.12
N ILE A 537 -8.17 -2.16 -1.54
CA ILE A 537 -6.77 -2.44 -1.18
C ILE A 537 -5.83 -1.33 -1.69
N LEU A 538 -5.94 -0.96 -2.98
CA LEU A 538 -5.06 0.02 -3.60
C LEU A 538 -5.35 1.46 -3.15
N SER A 539 -6.56 1.75 -2.66
CA SER A 539 -6.86 3.02 -2.01
C SER A 539 -6.11 3.21 -0.68
N LEU A 540 -5.71 2.12 -0.03
CA LEU A 540 -4.90 2.15 1.20
C LEU A 540 -3.39 2.01 0.92
N ASP A 541 -2.99 0.98 0.17
CA ASP A 541 -1.59 0.62 -0.02
C ASP A 541 -1.21 0.50 -1.51
N LYS A 542 -0.73 1.61 -2.07
CA LYS A 542 -0.22 1.70 -3.44
C LYS A 542 0.94 0.75 -3.73
N SER A 543 1.72 0.33 -2.72
CA SER A 543 2.91 -0.51 -2.94
C SER A 543 2.56 -1.88 -3.55
N CYS A 544 1.29 -2.30 -3.49
CA CYS A 544 0.78 -3.51 -4.11
C CYS A 544 0.91 -3.54 -5.65
N GLN A 545 1.14 -2.39 -6.29
CA GLN A 545 1.39 -2.30 -7.74
C GLN A 545 2.52 -3.23 -8.22
N VAL A 546 3.56 -3.43 -7.39
CA VAL A 546 4.70 -4.29 -7.75
C VAL A 546 4.28 -5.75 -7.89
N ASP A 547 3.48 -6.24 -6.94
CA ASP A 547 2.98 -7.61 -6.90
C ASP A 547 1.98 -7.87 -8.04
N LEU A 548 1.09 -6.92 -8.31
CA LEU A 548 0.11 -6.98 -9.41
C LEU A 548 0.78 -7.07 -10.79
N VAL A 549 1.83 -6.29 -11.03
CA VAL A 549 2.55 -6.34 -12.31
C VAL A 549 3.35 -7.63 -12.44
N LYS A 550 4.03 -8.04 -11.35
CA LYS A 550 4.83 -9.27 -11.33
C LYS A 550 4.03 -10.52 -11.66
N ASP A 551 2.81 -10.64 -11.13
CA ASP A 551 1.94 -11.81 -11.33
C ASP A 551 0.95 -11.65 -12.50
N GLY A 552 1.09 -10.58 -13.31
CA GLY A 552 0.25 -10.36 -14.50
C GLY A 552 -1.17 -9.90 -14.20
N GLY A 553 -1.46 -9.43 -12.98
CA GLY A 553 -2.78 -8.98 -12.54
C GLY A 553 -3.31 -7.74 -13.28
N HIS A 554 -2.44 -6.89 -13.83
CA HIS A 554 -2.84 -5.73 -14.64
C HIS A 554 -3.72 -6.13 -15.84
N ALA A 555 -3.39 -7.24 -16.51
CA ALA A 555 -4.16 -7.73 -17.66
C ALA A 555 -5.61 -8.11 -17.29
N TYR A 556 -5.86 -8.49 -16.04
CA TYR A 556 -7.21 -8.77 -15.55
C TYR A 556 -8.11 -7.52 -15.60
N PHE A 557 -7.59 -6.40 -15.10
CA PHE A 557 -8.35 -5.14 -15.02
C PHE A 557 -8.52 -4.49 -16.39
N ILE A 558 -7.55 -4.64 -17.30
CA ILE A 558 -7.69 -4.19 -18.70
C ILE A 558 -8.84 -4.93 -19.38
N ARG A 559 -8.90 -6.26 -19.26
CA ARG A 559 -9.99 -7.07 -19.81
C ARG A 559 -11.35 -6.76 -19.18
N PHE A 560 -11.36 -6.38 -17.90
CA PHE A 560 -12.59 -5.96 -17.22
C PHE A 560 -13.06 -4.60 -17.72
N LEU A 561 -12.15 -3.65 -17.90
CA LEU A 561 -12.45 -2.33 -18.44
C LEU A 561 -13.08 -2.43 -19.84
N ASP A 562 -12.49 -3.27 -20.70
CA ASP A 562 -12.95 -3.53 -22.07
C ASP A 562 -14.22 -4.41 -22.15
N SER A 563 -14.76 -4.86 -21.01
CA SER A 563 -15.93 -5.75 -21.01
C SER A 563 -17.24 -4.99 -21.19
N LEU A 564 -18.07 -5.46 -22.13
CA LEU A 564 -19.38 -4.86 -22.43
C LEU A 564 -20.39 -5.00 -21.27
N ASP A 565 -20.25 -6.05 -20.46
CA ASP A 565 -21.19 -6.37 -19.36
C ASP A 565 -20.91 -5.57 -18.06
N ALA A 566 -19.85 -4.77 -18.00
CA ALA A 566 -19.49 -4.00 -16.82
C ALA A 566 -20.21 -2.65 -16.76
N TYR A 567 -20.82 -2.35 -15.60
CA TYR A 567 -21.42 -1.05 -15.33
C TYR A 567 -20.36 0.06 -15.29
N PRO A 568 -20.69 1.31 -15.67
CA PRO A 568 -19.70 2.39 -15.73
C PRO A 568 -19.00 2.68 -14.40
N GLU A 569 -19.68 2.58 -13.25
CA GLU A 569 -19.06 2.71 -11.92
C GLU A 569 -17.98 1.64 -11.68
N GLN A 570 -18.21 0.41 -12.13
CA GLN A 570 -17.25 -0.69 -12.01
C GLN A 570 -16.07 -0.50 -12.97
N ARG A 571 -16.32 0.04 -14.16
CA ARG A 571 -15.25 0.45 -15.08
C ARG A 571 -14.41 1.58 -14.49
N ALA A 572 -15.03 2.53 -13.79
CA ALA A 572 -14.30 3.61 -13.11
C ALA A 572 -13.38 3.04 -12.02
N MET A 573 -13.85 2.06 -11.25
CA MET A 573 -13.03 1.31 -10.29
C MET A 573 -11.86 0.58 -10.95
N ALA A 574 -12.06 -0.05 -12.12
CA ALA A 574 -10.99 -0.70 -12.87
C ALA A 574 -9.97 0.32 -13.41
N ALA A 575 -10.43 1.45 -13.94
CA ALA A 575 -9.58 2.55 -14.39
C ALA A 575 -8.78 3.15 -13.22
N PHE A 576 -9.38 3.29 -12.03
CA PHE A 576 -8.66 3.65 -10.81
C PHE A 576 -7.54 2.65 -10.48
N VAL A 577 -7.86 1.35 -10.46
CA VAL A 577 -6.87 0.30 -10.17
C VAL A 577 -5.70 0.37 -11.15
N LEU A 578 -5.99 0.54 -12.45
CA LEU A 578 -4.97 0.66 -13.49
C LEU A 578 -4.15 1.94 -13.34
N ALA A 579 -4.78 3.08 -13.02
CA ALA A 579 -4.09 4.33 -12.73
C ALA A 579 -3.10 4.17 -11.57
N VAL A 580 -3.49 3.49 -10.48
CA VAL A 580 -2.59 3.22 -9.36
C VAL A 580 -1.46 2.26 -9.75
N ILE A 581 -1.72 1.24 -10.59
CA ILE A 581 -0.70 0.29 -11.06
C ILE A 581 0.45 0.99 -11.82
N VAL A 582 0.12 2.04 -12.59
CA VAL A 582 1.07 2.76 -13.46
C VAL A 582 1.69 4.00 -12.80
N ASP A 583 1.08 4.53 -11.73
CA ASP A 583 1.49 5.78 -11.07
C ASP A 583 2.92 5.71 -10.50
N GLY A 584 3.87 6.38 -11.18
CA GLY A 584 5.29 6.39 -10.80
C GLY A 584 5.96 5.02 -10.87
N HIS A 585 5.46 4.10 -11.69
CA HIS A 585 5.94 2.72 -11.78
C HIS A 585 6.22 2.29 -13.23
N ARG A 586 7.46 2.48 -13.69
CA ARG A 586 7.87 2.22 -15.09
C ARG A 586 7.54 0.81 -15.59
N ARG A 587 7.80 -0.24 -14.80
CA ARG A 587 7.44 -1.62 -15.17
C ARG A 587 5.93 -1.81 -15.32
N GLY A 588 5.12 -1.09 -14.54
CA GLY A 588 3.67 -1.08 -14.67
C GLY A 588 3.21 -0.36 -15.93
N GLN A 589 3.81 0.81 -16.22
CA GLN A 589 3.56 1.56 -17.46
C GLN A 589 3.87 0.71 -18.70
N GLU A 590 5.07 0.10 -18.78
CA GLU A 590 5.48 -0.78 -19.88
C GLU A 590 4.52 -1.96 -20.06
N ALA A 591 4.14 -2.62 -18.97
CA ALA A 591 3.26 -3.78 -19.01
C ALA A 591 1.84 -3.42 -19.48
N CYS A 592 1.29 -2.29 -18.99
CA CYS A 592 -0.04 -1.84 -19.38
C CYS A 592 -0.07 -1.29 -20.82
N MET A 593 0.97 -0.57 -21.24
CA MET A 593 1.13 -0.13 -22.63
C MET A 593 1.19 -1.33 -23.59
N SER A 594 2.03 -2.32 -23.28
CA SER A 594 2.14 -3.56 -24.07
C SER A 594 0.83 -4.35 -24.14
N ALA A 595 -0.05 -4.18 -23.15
CA ALA A 595 -1.35 -4.82 -23.08
C ALA A 595 -2.49 -4.01 -23.75
N GLY A 596 -2.17 -2.89 -24.42
CA GLY A 596 -3.14 -2.10 -25.19
C GLY A 596 -4.03 -1.17 -24.35
N LEU A 597 -3.59 -0.75 -23.15
CA LEU A 597 -4.40 0.09 -22.26
C LEU A 597 -4.79 1.44 -22.89
N ILE A 598 -3.93 2.05 -23.71
CA ILE A 598 -4.21 3.34 -24.37
C ILE A 598 -5.48 3.22 -25.23
N ASP A 599 -5.52 2.25 -26.12
CA ASP A 599 -6.63 2.08 -27.06
C ASP A 599 -7.94 1.74 -26.35
N VAL A 600 -7.88 0.92 -25.29
CA VAL A 600 -9.05 0.60 -24.45
C VAL A 600 -9.59 1.87 -23.78
N CYS A 601 -8.74 2.68 -23.17
CA CYS A 601 -9.18 3.91 -22.52
C CYS A 601 -9.77 4.91 -23.53
N LEU A 602 -9.10 5.12 -24.67
CA LEU A 602 -9.55 6.08 -25.69
C LEU A 602 -10.90 5.68 -26.30
N ARG A 603 -11.15 4.39 -26.51
CA ARG A 603 -12.45 3.88 -26.99
C ARG A 603 -13.59 4.24 -26.04
N HIS A 604 -13.37 4.16 -24.73
CA HIS A 604 -14.39 4.52 -23.73
C HIS A 604 -14.53 6.03 -23.48
N LEU A 605 -13.59 6.84 -23.95
CA LEU A 605 -13.70 8.31 -23.94
C LEU A 605 -14.50 8.84 -25.14
N GLN A 606 -14.63 8.04 -26.20
CA GLN A 606 -15.43 8.41 -27.36
C GLN A 606 -16.91 8.10 -27.11
N PRO A 607 -17.83 9.02 -27.43
CA PRO A 607 -19.26 8.74 -27.35
C PRO A 607 -19.65 7.71 -28.42
N GLU A 608 -20.22 6.55 -28.01
CA GLU A 608 -20.72 5.53 -28.94
C GLU A 608 -21.93 6.03 -29.76
N ASN A 609 -22.72 6.96 -29.20
CA ASN A 609 -23.80 7.69 -29.87
C ASN A 609 -23.97 9.09 -29.25
N PRO A 610 -24.13 10.17 -30.03
CA PRO A 610 -24.40 11.53 -29.52
C PRO A 610 -25.73 11.69 -28.77
N HIS A 611 -26.61 10.69 -28.82
CA HIS A 611 -27.97 10.70 -28.28
C HIS A 611 -28.20 9.71 -27.12
N ASP A 612 -27.24 8.85 -26.81
CA ASP A 612 -27.32 7.96 -25.65
C ASP A 612 -26.82 8.68 -24.38
N ALA A 613 -27.35 8.24 -23.24
CA ALA A 613 -27.12 8.83 -21.91
C ALA A 613 -25.63 9.16 -21.66
N GLN A 614 -25.37 10.37 -21.17
CA GLN A 614 -24.04 10.87 -20.82
C GLN A 614 -23.18 9.79 -20.16
N THR A 615 -21.98 9.56 -20.71
CA THR A 615 -20.98 8.71 -20.06
C THR A 615 -20.77 9.18 -18.63
N GLU A 616 -20.82 8.25 -17.67
CA GLU A 616 -20.67 8.54 -16.25
C GLU A 616 -19.45 9.42 -15.96
N PRO A 617 -19.59 10.61 -15.33
CA PRO A 617 -18.49 11.55 -15.13
C PRO A 617 -17.30 10.95 -14.38
N LEU A 618 -17.56 10.06 -13.41
CA LEU A 618 -16.51 9.38 -12.65
C LEU A 618 -15.65 8.46 -13.53
N LEU A 619 -16.25 7.81 -14.53
CA LEU A 619 -15.52 6.97 -15.48
C LEU A 619 -14.62 7.85 -16.38
N LEU A 620 -15.17 8.93 -16.93
CA LEU A 620 -14.39 9.88 -17.75
C LEU A 620 -13.19 10.43 -16.98
N GLN A 621 -13.42 10.84 -15.73
CA GLN A 621 -12.38 11.31 -14.82
C GLN A 621 -11.24 10.28 -14.68
N TRP A 622 -11.57 9.04 -14.32
CA TRP A 622 -10.55 8.01 -14.07
C TRP A 622 -9.87 7.50 -15.34
N LEU A 623 -10.54 7.50 -16.49
CA LEU A 623 -9.92 7.21 -17.78
C LEU A 623 -8.83 8.26 -18.12
N CYS A 624 -9.14 9.55 -17.94
CA CYS A 624 -8.15 10.62 -18.12
C CYS A 624 -6.99 10.52 -17.15
N LEU A 625 -7.26 10.28 -15.86
CA LEU A 625 -6.20 10.10 -14.85
C LEU A 625 -5.31 8.88 -15.17
N CYS A 626 -5.92 7.77 -15.59
CA CYS A 626 -5.21 6.55 -15.97
C CYS A 626 -4.29 6.78 -17.18
N LEU A 627 -4.79 7.44 -18.23
CA LEU A 627 -3.99 7.81 -19.40
C LEU A 627 -2.85 8.77 -19.02
N GLY A 628 -3.18 9.83 -18.26
CA GLY A 628 -2.20 10.80 -17.77
C GLY A 628 -1.05 10.16 -17.01
N LYS A 629 -1.34 9.20 -16.13
CA LYS A 629 -0.35 8.44 -15.37
C LYS A 629 0.42 7.40 -16.19
N LEU A 630 -0.20 6.85 -17.24
CA LEU A 630 0.45 5.88 -18.10
C LEU A 630 1.60 6.49 -18.91
N TRP A 631 1.40 7.69 -19.47
CA TRP A 631 2.43 8.40 -20.25
C TRP A 631 3.23 9.43 -19.46
N GLU A 632 2.95 9.60 -18.16
CA GLU A 632 3.74 10.46 -17.26
C GLU A 632 5.22 10.04 -17.30
N ASP A 633 6.04 10.98 -17.79
CA ASP A 633 7.49 10.86 -17.94
C ASP A 633 7.94 9.63 -18.75
N PHE A 634 7.11 9.13 -19.65
CA PHE A 634 7.34 7.93 -20.48
C PHE A 634 7.22 8.24 -21.99
N PRO A 635 8.34 8.59 -22.68
CA PRO A 635 8.31 9.04 -24.07
C PRO A 635 7.65 8.08 -25.06
N GLU A 636 7.86 6.78 -24.90
CA GLU A 636 7.29 5.76 -25.78
C GLU A 636 5.76 5.71 -25.69
N ALA A 637 5.20 5.83 -24.48
CA ALA A 637 3.75 5.93 -24.29
C ALA A 637 3.18 7.28 -24.75
N GLN A 638 3.95 8.37 -24.61
CA GLN A 638 3.56 9.68 -25.16
C GLN A 638 3.44 9.61 -26.68
N LEU A 639 4.44 9.06 -27.37
CA LEU A 639 4.44 8.90 -28.82
C LEU A 639 3.26 8.04 -29.28
N LEU A 640 3.02 6.90 -28.62
CA LEU A 640 1.88 6.05 -28.94
C LEU A 640 0.54 6.77 -28.70
N GLY A 641 0.41 7.53 -27.62
CA GLY A 641 -0.77 8.35 -27.35
C GLY A 641 -1.04 9.40 -28.44
N LEU A 642 0.02 10.03 -28.96
CA LEU A 642 -0.08 10.97 -30.08
C LEU A 642 -0.54 10.26 -31.37
N GLN A 643 0.03 9.09 -31.67
CA GLN A 643 -0.34 8.28 -32.83
C GLN A 643 -1.79 7.74 -32.75
N SER A 644 -2.29 7.43 -31.56
CA SER A 644 -3.67 6.99 -31.33
C SER A 644 -4.70 8.13 -31.25
N ASN A 645 -4.34 9.35 -31.68
CA ASN A 645 -5.20 10.54 -31.66
C ASN A 645 -5.75 10.93 -30.27
N ALA A 646 -5.00 10.64 -29.20
CA ALA A 646 -5.41 11.01 -27.84
C ALA A 646 -5.65 12.53 -27.64
N PRO A 647 -4.84 13.44 -28.20
CA PRO A 647 -5.04 14.89 -28.00
C PRO A 647 -6.43 15.38 -28.42
N GLU A 648 -6.91 14.95 -29.59
CA GLU A 648 -8.20 15.39 -30.12
C GLU A 648 -9.35 14.85 -29.26
N ILE A 649 -9.30 13.56 -28.91
CA ILE A 649 -10.33 12.89 -28.10
C ILE A 649 -10.42 13.55 -26.71
N VAL A 650 -9.28 13.75 -26.04
CA VAL A 650 -9.26 14.32 -24.68
C VAL A 650 -9.60 15.80 -24.67
N THR A 651 -9.30 16.55 -25.74
CA THR A 651 -9.67 17.97 -25.85
C THR A 651 -11.18 18.19 -25.81
N CYS A 652 -11.99 17.27 -26.35
CA CYS A 652 -13.45 17.35 -26.28
C CYS A 652 -13.96 17.42 -24.82
N LEU A 653 -13.26 16.76 -23.89
CA LEU A 653 -13.64 16.69 -22.48
C LEU A 653 -13.38 17.99 -21.70
N LEU A 654 -12.65 18.96 -22.30
CA LEU A 654 -12.42 20.28 -21.70
C LEU A 654 -13.70 21.12 -21.59
N SER A 655 -14.78 20.72 -22.29
CA SER A 655 -16.08 21.40 -22.26
C SER A 655 -17.12 20.71 -21.37
N GLU A 656 -16.74 19.63 -20.67
CA GLU A 656 -17.66 18.88 -19.80
C GLU A 656 -18.16 19.73 -18.62
N PRO A 657 -19.42 19.54 -18.17
CA PRO A 657 -19.99 20.38 -17.11
C PRO A 657 -19.26 20.19 -15.77
N GLN A 658 -18.85 18.96 -15.44
CA GLN A 658 -18.16 18.62 -14.20
C GLN A 658 -16.69 19.13 -14.22
N PRO A 659 -16.29 20.00 -13.28
CA PRO A 659 -14.90 20.47 -13.18
C PRO A 659 -13.86 19.36 -12.99
N GLU A 660 -14.24 18.25 -12.36
CA GLU A 660 -13.37 17.10 -12.09
C GLU A 660 -12.93 16.41 -13.38
N VAL A 661 -13.84 16.28 -14.36
CA VAL A 661 -13.55 15.72 -15.68
C VAL A 661 -12.64 16.66 -16.46
N ARG A 662 -12.98 17.96 -16.50
CA ARG A 662 -12.14 18.98 -17.15
C ARG A 662 -10.72 19.02 -16.58
N ALA A 663 -10.58 19.02 -15.26
CA ALA A 663 -9.26 19.01 -14.61
C ALA A 663 -8.46 17.74 -14.93
N SER A 664 -9.12 16.58 -14.99
CA SER A 664 -8.47 15.31 -15.34
C SER A 664 -8.05 15.26 -16.81
N ALA A 665 -8.86 15.81 -17.71
CA ALA A 665 -8.51 15.96 -19.12
C ALA A 665 -7.28 16.88 -19.30
N VAL A 666 -7.24 18.01 -18.58
CA VAL A 666 -6.07 18.89 -18.52
C VAL A 666 -4.83 18.16 -18.00
N PHE A 667 -4.98 17.37 -16.94
CA PHE A 667 -3.89 16.55 -16.38
C PHE A 667 -3.35 15.55 -17.42
N ALA A 668 -4.23 14.85 -18.13
CA ALA A 668 -3.85 13.90 -19.16
C ALA A 668 -3.08 14.58 -20.30
N LEU A 669 -3.62 15.68 -20.84
CA LEU A 669 -2.99 16.50 -21.89
C LEU A 669 -1.65 17.09 -21.44
N GLY A 670 -1.56 17.59 -20.22
CA GLY A 670 -0.33 18.16 -19.66
C GLY A 670 0.80 17.16 -19.51
N ASN A 671 0.49 15.89 -19.21
CA ASN A 671 1.49 14.82 -19.13
C ASN A 671 1.89 14.25 -20.48
N LEU A 672 1.16 14.57 -21.55
CA LEU A 672 1.54 14.23 -22.93
C LEU A 672 2.65 15.15 -23.47
N LEU A 673 2.86 16.31 -22.81
CA LEU A 673 3.90 17.27 -23.16
C LEU A 673 5.29 16.79 -22.69
N ASP A 674 6.29 16.97 -23.54
CA ASP A 674 7.68 16.68 -23.21
C ASP A 674 8.27 17.73 -22.24
N ILE A 675 9.04 17.28 -21.25
CA ILE A 675 9.76 18.13 -20.29
C ILE A 675 11.17 18.50 -20.83
N GLY A 676 11.57 17.96 -21.99
CA GLY A 676 12.87 18.19 -22.60
C GLY A 676 13.88 17.13 -22.19
N SER A 677 13.67 15.90 -22.65
CA SER A 677 14.69 14.85 -22.54
C SER A 677 15.86 15.14 -23.52
N PRO A 678 17.13 15.00 -23.11
CA PRO A 678 18.23 15.11 -24.06
C PRO A 678 18.13 13.96 -25.05
N SER A 679 17.90 14.26 -26.33
CA SER A 679 18.02 13.26 -27.40
C SER A 679 19.39 12.58 -27.27
N VAL A 680 19.39 11.29 -26.94
CA VAL A 680 20.62 10.48 -26.81
C VAL A 680 21.05 9.89 -28.16
N ASN A 681 20.24 9.98 -29.21
CA ASN A 681 20.62 9.48 -30.53
C ASN A 681 20.43 10.56 -31.59
N GLY A 682 21.53 11.21 -31.97
CA GLY A 682 21.63 12.04 -33.16
C GLY A 682 21.65 11.19 -34.43
N GLY A 683 20.51 10.57 -34.76
CA GLY A 683 20.31 9.83 -36.01
C GLY A 683 19.11 10.39 -36.77
N ASP A 684 19.38 11.13 -37.84
CA ASP A 684 18.64 11.28 -39.12
C ASP A 684 17.11 11.00 -39.18
N ASP A 685 16.31 11.38 -38.18
CA ASP A 685 14.83 11.34 -38.28
C ASP A 685 14.18 12.67 -37.88
N ASP A 686 14.54 13.74 -38.61
CA ASP A 686 14.03 15.10 -38.39
C ASP A 686 12.50 15.22 -38.62
N SER A 687 11.83 14.24 -39.26
CA SER A 687 10.40 14.31 -39.58
C SER A 687 9.45 14.00 -38.42
N ASP A 688 9.79 13.04 -37.57
CA ASP A 688 8.93 12.62 -36.44
C ASP A 688 8.94 13.67 -35.31
N ASP A 689 10.06 14.37 -35.14
CA ASP A 689 10.21 15.47 -34.17
C ASP A 689 9.32 16.68 -34.54
N ASP A 690 9.11 16.95 -35.83
CA ASP A 690 8.26 18.04 -36.33
C ASP A 690 6.76 17.75 -36.11
N GLU A 691 6.32 16.50 -36.27
CA GLU A 691 4.92 16.10 -36.03
C GLU A 691 4.59 16.12 -34.54
N LYS A 692 5.49 15.61 -33.69
CA LYS A 692 5.38 15.71 -32.23
C LYS A 692 5.30 17.16 -31.76
N ALA A 693 6.19 18.03 -32.25
CA ALA A 693 6.17 19.45 -31.90
C ALA A 693 4.86 20.14 -32.30
N ARG A 694 4.29 19.79 -33.46
CA ARG A 694 2.98 20.32 -33.91
C ARG A 694 1.85 19.87 -32.99
N ALA A 695 1.84 18.60 -32.59
CA ALA A 695 0.83 18.07 -31.68
C ALA A 695 0.93 18.72 -30.28
N GLU A 696 2.13 18.93 -29.75
CA GLU A 696 2.34 19.67 -28.49
C GLU A 696 1.80 21.09 -28.56
N ILE A 697 2.07 21.83 -29.64
CA ILE A 697 1.55 23.19 -29.84
C ILE A 697 0.02 23.19 -29.88
N ASN A 698 -0.60 22.19 -30.50
CA ASN A 698 -2.06 22.05 -30.52
C ASN A 698 -2.62 21.78 -29.12
N VAL A 699 -2.00 20.89 -28.34
CA VAL A 699 -2.37 20.62 -26.95
C VAL A 699 -2.30 21.91 -26.13
N VAL A 700 -1.20 22.66 -26.22
CA VAL A 700 -1.02 23.93 -25.50
C VAL A 700 -2.07 24.96 -25.92
N ARG A 701 -2.41 25.04 -27.21
CA ARG A 701 -3.48 25.92 -27.70
C ARG A 701 -4.82 25.60 -27.05
N SER A 702 -5.18 24.32 -26.94
CA SER A 702 -6.39 23.88 -26.25
C SER A 702 -6.35 24.23 -24.76
N LEU A 703 -5.23 23.98 -24.07
CA LEU A 703 -5.07 24.28 -22.65
C LEU A 703 -5.20 25.78 -22.35
N LEU A 704 -4.67 26.64 -23.22
CA LEU A 704 -4.75 28.10 -23.07
C LEU A 704 -6.20 28.61 -23.08
N GLN A 705 -7.13 27.95 -23.79
CA GLN A 705 -8.54 28.33 -23.84
C GLN A 705 -9.25 28.14 -22.48
N VAL A 706 -8.76 27.21 -21.64
CA VAL A 706 -9.37 26.83 -20.35
C VAL A 706 -8.72 27.57 -19.17
N THR A 707 -7.81 28.51 -19.42
CA THR A 707 -7.09 29.26 -18.37
C THR A 707 -7.99 30.19 -17.56
N SER A 708 -9.16 30.54 -18.10
CA SER A 708 -10.18 31.39 -17.45
C SER A 708 -11.32 30.60 -16.81
N ASP A 709 -11.14 29.30 -16.56
CA ASP A 709 -12.16 28.42 -15.98
C ASP A 709 -12.69 28.92 -14.63
N GLY A 710 -14.00 28.79 -14.41
CA GLY A 710 -14.63 29.16 -13.13
C GLY A 710 -14.10 28.34 -11.95
N SER A 711 -13.72 27.08 -12.16
CA SER A 711 -13.22 26.21 -11.10
C SER A 711 -11.73 26.41 -10.83
N PRO A 712 -11.32 26.71 -9.58
CA PRO A 712 -9.90 26.73 -9.19
C PRO A 712 -9.18 25.41 -9.43
N LEU A 713 -9.91 24.28 -9.38
CA LEU A 713 -9.36 22.94 -9.66
C LEU A 713 -8.79 22.84 -11.07
N VAL A 714 -9.56 23.27 -12.07
CA VAL A 714 -9.15 23.24 -13.47
C VAL A 714 -8.01 24.21 -13.70
N ARG A 715 -8.13 25.46 -13.23
CA ARG A 715 -7.07 26.48 -13.40
C ARG A 715 -5.73 26.07 -12.78
N ALA A 716 -5.75 25.36 -11.64
CA ALA A 716 -4.53 24.84 -11.03
C ALA A 716 -3.85 23.80 -11.93
N GLU A 717 -4.59 22.82 -12.45
CA GLU A 717 -4.04 21.82 -13.36
C GLU A 717 -3.55 22.43 -14.67
N VAL A 718 -4.27 23.41 -15.24
CA VAL A 718 -3.83 24.12 -16.45
C VAL A 718 -2.50 24.84 -16.19
N SER A 719 -2.36 25.46 -15.01
CA SER A 719 -1.13 26.13 -14.61
C SER A 719 0.04 25.15 -14.48
N VAL A 720 -0.19 23.94 -13.96
CA VAL A 720 0.82 22.87 -13.86
C VAL A 720 1.21 22.37 -15.26
N ALA A 721 0.23 22.09 -16.13
CA ALA A 721 0.48 21.64 -17.50
C ALA A 721 1.28 22.67 -18.32
N LEU A 722 0.92 23.96 -18.22
CA LEU A 722 1.68 25.06 -18.83
C LEU A 722 3.09 25.18 -18.24
N THR A 723 3.27 24.89 -16.95
CA THR A 723 4.61 24.84 -16.35
C THR A 723 5.45 23.71 -16.93
N ARG A 724 4.86 22.53 -17.21
CA ARG A 724 5.56 21.42 -17.89
C ARG A 724 6.02 21.83 -19.29
N PHE A 725 5.14 22.46 -20.08
CA PHE A 725 5.50 23.05 -21.37
C PHE A 725 6.68 24.02 -21.25
N ALA A 726 6.68 24.86 -20.21
CA ALA A 726 7.73 25.85 -20.00
C ALA A 726 9.12 25.26 -19.72
N LEU A 727 9.16 24.06 -19.14
CA LEU A 727 10.40 23.33 -18.91
C LEU A 727 10.99 22.79 -20.22
N GLY A 728 10.17 22.15 -21.06
CA GLY A 728 10.60 21.63 -22.36
C GLY A 728 11.00 22.73 -23.35
N HIS A 729 10.29 23.86 -23.34
CA HIS A 729 10.47 24.95 -24.30
C HIS A 729 11.23 26.17 -23.74
N ASN A 730 11.99 25.97 -22.66
CA ASN A 730 12.63 27.04 -21.89
C ASN A 730 13.49 27.99 -22.75
N LYS A 731 14.22 27.44 -23.75
CA LYS A 731 15.08 28.24 -24.65
C LYS A 731 14.27 29.24 -25.47
N HIS A 732 13.15 28.79 -26.06
CA HIS A 732 12.26 29.64 -26.85
C HIS A 732 11.56 30.67 -25.97
N LEU A 733 11.03 30.23 -24.82
CA LEU A 733 10.33 31.10 -23.88
C LEU A 733 11.21 32.20 -23.30
N LYS A 734 12.49 31.92 -23.00
CA LYS A 734 13.45 32.95 -22.55
C LYS A 734 13.67 34.03 -23.60
N SER A 735 13.78 33.64 -24.87
CA SER A 735 13.95 34.60 -25.99
C SER A 735 12.72 35.51 -26.12
N VAL A 736 11.52 34.93 -26.08
CA VAL A 736 10.26 35.69 -26.22
C VAL A 736 9.98 36.53 -24.97
N ALA A 737 10.32 36.05 -23.77
CA ALA A 737 10.22 36.83 -22.54
C ALA A 737 11.20 38.01 -22.54
N ALA A 738 12.43 37.83 -23.00
CA ALA A 738 13.36 38.95 -23.16
C ALA A 738 12.81 40.03 -24.12
N GLU A 739 12.05 39.64 -25.15
CA GLU A 739 11.39 40.57 -26.08
C GLU A 739 10.17 41.25 -25.47
N TYR A 740 9.33 40.52 -24.73
CA TYR A 740 8.11 41.06 -24.10
C TYR A 740 8.41 42.09 -22.99
N TRP A 741 9.53 41.93 -22.26
CA TRP A 741 9.95 42.87 -21.20
C TRP A 741 10.97 43.92 -21.63
N ARG A 742 11.34 43.99 -22.92
CA ARG A 742 12.10 45.14 -23.43
C ARG A 742 11.23 46.40 -23.28
N PRO A 743 11.74 47.48 -22.67
CA PRO A 743 11.07 48.78 -22.73
C PRO A 743 10.85 49.11 -24.21
N GLN A 744 9.60 49.38 -24.60
CA GLN A 744 9.32 49.94 -25.92
C GLN A 744 10.04 51.29 -26.03
N THR A 745 11.25 51.30 -26.57
CA THR A 745 11.84 52.52 -27.10
C THR A 745 11.01 52.91 -28.31
N ASN A 746 10.28 54.03 -28.21
CA ASN A 746 9.55 54.72 -29.27
C ASN A 746 10.02 54.37 -30.70
N SER A 747 9.43 53.34 -31.30
CA SER A 747 9.63 53.00 -32.72
C SER A 747 8.30 52.97 -33.48
N LEU A 748 7.28 53.69 -33.00
CA LEU A 748 6.17 54.14 -33.82
C LEU A 748 6.56 55.45 -34.52
N LEU A 749 7.41 55.36 -35.54
CA LEU A 749 7.54 56.35 -36.63
C LEU A 749 8.53 55.80 -37.67
N LYS A 750 8.03 54.92 -38.56
CA LYS A 750 8.44 54.78 -39.98
C LYS A 750 7.73 53.59 -40.61
N SER A 751 6.48 53.80 -41.00
CA SER A 751 5.90 53.32 -42.27
C SER A 751 4.40 53.56 -42.29
N LEU A 752 3.98 54.71 -42.81
CA LEU A 752 2.71 54.81 -43.53
C LEU A 752 3.02 55.35 -44.95
N PRO A 753 2.33 54.85 -45.97
CA PRO A 753 2.64 55.11 -47.36
C PRO A 753 2.27 56.55 -47.77
N SER A 754 3.05 57.07 -48.71
CA SER A 754 2.85 58.37 -49.35
C SER A 754 1.50 58.46 -50.05
N LEU A 755 0.69 59.45 -49.67
CA LEU A 755 -0.40 59.98 -50.48
C LEU A 755 -0.44 61.50 -50.30
N ALA A 756 0.16 62.18 -51.27
CA ALA A 756 0.07 63.61 -51.44
C ALA A 756 -1.27 63.99 -52.10
N ASN A 757 -1.65 65.26 -51.89
CA ASN A 757 -2.61 66.06 -52.66
C ASN A 757 -4.11 65.89 -52.37
N ILE A 758 -4.71 66.86 -51.65
CA ILE A 758 -5.46 68.01 -52.22
C ILE A 758 -6.04 68.92 -51.10
N ASN A 759 -5.80 70.22 -51.29
CA ASN A 759 -6.40 71.46 -50.77
C ASN A 759 -7.59 71.48 -49.77
N ASN A 760 -7.37 72.32 -48.74
CA ASN A 760 -8.26 73.22 -47.95
C ASN A 760 -9.53 73.79 -48.66
N PRO A 761 -10.42 74.55 -47.97
CA PRO A 761 -10.81 74.60 -46.54
C PRO A 761 -12.35 74.65 -46.35
N SER A 762 -12.81 75.03 -45.14
CA SER A 762 -14.15 75.54 -44.75
C SER A 762 -15.13 74.51 -44.17
N ASN A 763 -15.98 74.77 -43.17
CA ASN A 763 -16.15 75.80 -42.14
C ASN A 763 -17.35 75.31 -41.28
N VAL A 764 -17.49 75.87 -40.07
CA VAL A 764 -18.72 76.07 -39.28
C VAL A 764 -19.43 74.96 -38.46
N TYR A 765 -19.75 75.42 -37.25
CA TYR A 765 -20.86 75.08 -36.32
C TYR A 765 -20.64 74.02 -35.22
N SER A 766 -20.12 74.50 -34.08
CA SER A 766 -20.75 74.26 -32.76
C SER A 766 -22.01 75.14 -32.63
N PRO A 767 -22.99 74.81 -31.76
CA PRO A 767 -23.00 75.45 -30.43
C PRO A 767 -23.62 74.54 -29.32
N SER A 768 -22.99 74.40 -28.14
CA SER A 768 -23.19 75.21 -26.91
C SER A 768 -24.30 74.62 -25.99
N ASN A 769 -24.30 74.62 -24.65
CA ASN A 769 -23.98 75.67 -23.66
C ASN A 769 -23.94 75.13 -22.19
N PHE A 770 -22.99 75.66 -21.37
CA PHE A 770 -23.07 76.22 -19.97
C PHE A 770 -23.44 75.32 -18.76
N LEU A 771 -22.92 75.45 -17.51
CA LEU A 771 -22.28 76.52 -16.68
C LEU A 771 -21.21 75.89 -15.72
N GLN A 772 -19.99 76.43 -15.53
CA GLN A 772 -19.51 77.49 -14.58
C GLN A 772 -19.43 77.03 -13.10
N GLY A 773 -18.41 77.24 -12.25
CA GLY A 773 -17.08 77.90 -12.19
C GLY A 773 -16.39 77.34 -10.89
N SER A 774 -15.18 77.64 -10.42
CA SER A 774 -14.28 78.79 -10.54
C SER A 774 -12.93 78.49 -9.83
N SER A 775 -11.85 79.15 -10.30
CA SER A 775 -10.64 79.66 -9.58
C SER A 775 -9.72 78.68 -8.82
N GLY A 776 -8.39 78.71 -8.93
CA GLY A 776 -7.45 79.60 -9.60
C GLY A 776 -6.09 79.63 -8.85
N LEU A 777 -5.00 79.88 -9.60
CA LEU A 777 -3.66 80.40 -9.17
C LEU A 777 -2.70 79.40 -8.48
N SER A 778 -1.38 79.33 -8.75
CA SER A 778 -0.47 80.13 -9.59
C SER A 778 0.92 79.45 -9.74
N SER A 779 1.54 79.69 -10.91
CA SER A 779 2.98 79.91 -11.23
C SER A 779 4.06 78.89 -10.81
N HIS A 780 4.79 78.27 -11.74
CA HIS A 780 5.83 78.79 -12.66
C HIS A 780 7.16 79.21 -11.99
N ILE A 781 8.25 78.74 -12.62
CA ILE A 781 9.59 79.34 -12.83
C ILE A 781 10.73 78.38 -12.41
N GLY A 782 11.48 77.85 -13.40
CA GLY A 782 12.87 77.34 -13.22
C GLY A 782 13.86 78.52 -13.33
N PRO A 783 15.08 78.37 -13.88
CA PRO A 783 16.11 77.32 -13.84
C PRO A 783 17.41 77.86 -13.17
N VAL A 784 18.55 77.17 -13.31
CA VAL A 784 19.88 77.74 -13.71
C VAL A 784 21.09 76.91 -13.20
N LEU A 785 22.01 76.71 -14.16
CA LEU A 785 23.36 76.13 -14.14
C LEU A 785 24.41 77.04 -13.46
N ARG A 786 25.52 76.47 -12.94
CA ARG A 786 26.95 76.76 -13.29
C ARG A 786 27.92 76.34 -12.16
N VAL A 787 28.91 75.47 -12.43
CA VAL A 787 30.33 75.71 -12.83
C VAL A 787 31.29 75.96 -11.66
N GLY A 788 32.40 75.18 -11.62
CA GLY A 788 33.75 75.75 -11.48
C GLY A 788 34.61 75.42 -10.25
N SER A 789 35.41 74.35 -10.36
CA SER A 789 36.84 74.14 -10.02
C SER A 789 37.65 74.94 -8.96
N ASP A 790 38.45 74.15 -8.21
CA ASP A 790 39.91 74.21 -7.93
C ASP A 790 40.51 74.69 -6.57
N THR A 791 41.17 73.72 -5.89
CA THR A 791 42.50 73.73 -5.18
C THR A 791 42.72 74.61 -3.91
N SER A 792 43.49 74.30 -2.85
CA SER A 792 44.62 73.38 -2.52
C SER A 792 44.96 73.33 -1.00
N ALA A 793 45.89 72.42 -0.61
CA ALA A 793 46.85 72.41 0.55
C ALA A 793 46.37 71.86 1.94
N THR A 794 47.11 71.10 2.78
CA THR A 794 48.51 70.57 2.87
C THR A 794 48.66 69.65 4.12
N GLY A 795 49.67 68.75 4.17
CA GLY A 795 50.41 68.40 5.42
C GLY A 795 51.03 66.99 5.62
N ARG A 796 52.38 66.86 5.44
CA ARG A 796 53.48 66.11 6.18
C ARG A 796 53.31 64.61 6.62
N ASP A 797 54.31 63.73 6.80
CA ASP A 797 55.80 63.60 6.66
C ASP A 797 56.21 62.10 6.90
N GLY A 798 57.40 61.64 6.43
CA GLY A 798 58.22 60.61 7.16
C GLY A 798 58.60 59.21 6.55
N ARG A 799 59.71 59.12 5.79
CA ARG A 799 60.96 58.25 5.91
C ARG A 799 60.90 56.84 6.61
N ILE A 800 61.51 55.69 6.18
CA ILE A 800 62.94 55.30 5.89
C ILE A 800 63.11 53.78 5.49
N SER A 801 64.18 53.45 4.70
CA SER A 801 65.05 52.22 4.52
C SER A 801 64.60 50.87 3.88
N THR A 802 65.22 50.44 2.74
CA THR A 802 66.32 49.43 2.47
C THR A 802 65.92 47.94 2.66
N SER A 803 66.26 46.92 1.85
CA SER A 803 67.45 46.54 1.06
C SER A 803 67.20 45.21 0.28
N SER A 804 67.90 44.96 -0.84
CA SER A 804 68.15 43.62 -1.45
C SER A 804 69.45 43.00 -0.91
N PRO A 805 69.90 41.73 -1.19
CA PRO A 805 70.47 41.35 -2.52
C PRO A 805 70.65 39.83 -2.93
N ILE A 806 71.11 39.59 -4.20
CA ILE A 806 72.06 38.53 -4.75
C ILE A 806 71.60 37.03 -4.84
N ALA A 807 71.98 36.13 -5.78
CA ALA A 807 72.55 36.14 -7.16
C ALA A 807 72.59 34.69 -7.80
N THR A 808 72.45 34.61 -9.14
CA THR A 808 73.12 33.80 -10.23
C THR A 808 73.48 32.27 -10.23
N ASN A 809 73.38 31.73 -11.47
CA ASN A 809 74.10 30.64 -12.23
C ASN A 809 73.42 29.24 -12.37
N SER A 810 73.49 28.42 -13.44
CA SER A 810 73.90 28.44 -14.88
C SER A 810 73.82 27.00 -15.50
N ILE A 811 73.62 26.84 -16.84
CA ILE A 811 74.07 25.75 -17.78
C ILE A 811 73.37 24.36 -17.70
N MET A 812 73.16 23.49 -18.72
CA MET A 812 73.04 23.42 -20.21
C MET A 812 72.62 21.96 -20.61
N HIS A 813 72.16 21.78 -21.87
CA HIS A 813 72.29 20.60 -22.76
C HIS A 813 71.28 19.43 -22.73
N GLY A 814 70.72 19.13 -23.93
CA GLY A 814 70.52 17.75 -24.41
C GLY A 814 69.19 17.44 -25.15
N SER A 815 69.19 17.51 -26.48
CA SER A 815 68.40 16.61 -27.36
C SER A 815 69.38 15.55 -27.92
N PRO A 816 69.01 14.35 -28.46
CA PRO A 816 68.19 14.22 -29.70
C PRO A 816 67.41 12.89 -29.94
N GLN A 817 66.59 12.89 -31.02
CA GLN A 817 66.35 11.81 -32.03
C GLN A 817 65.68 10.47 -31.59
N SER A 818 64.87 9.74 -32.39
CA SER A 818 64.59 9.72 -33.84
C SER A 818 63.48 8.70 -34.22
N ASP A 819 62.77 9.00 -35.33
CA ASP A 819 62.25 8.17 -36.45
C ASP A 819 61.19 7.06 -36.20
N ASP A 820 60.16 6.82 -37.05
CA ASP A 820 60.09 6.75 -38.54
C ASP A 820 58.60 6.93 -38.99
N SER A 821 58.18 7.93 -39.80
CA SER A 821 58.08 8.04 -41.29
C SER A 821 57.01 7.14 -41.96
N SER A 822 56.27 7.42 -43.06
CA SER A 822 56.13 8.49 -44.10
C SER A 822 54.78 8.24 -44.85
N GLN A 823 54.09 9.16 -45.56
CA GLN A 823 54.42 9.72 -46.89
C GLN A 823 53.45 10.85 -47.35
N HIS A 824 54.04 11.90 -47.95
CA HIS A 824 53.70 12.66 -49.18
C HIS A 824 52.35 13.42 -49.32
N SER A 825 52.24 14.67 -49.82
CA SER A 825 53.16 15.65 -50.44
C SER A 825 52.52 17.05 -50.53
N ASP A 826 53.31 18.11 -50.30
CA ASP A 826 53.50 19.41 -51.01
C ASP A 826 52.30 20.15 -51.67
N SER A 827 52.11 21.48 -51.61
CA SER A 827 53.04 22.63 -51.58
C SER A 827 52.35 23.94 -51.10
N GLY A 828 53.12 24.91 -50.57
CA GLY A 828 53.10 26.30 -51.11
C GLY A 828 52.62 27.51 -50.26
N ILE A 829 53.55 28.13 -49.50
CA ILE A 829 53.89 29.58 -49.46
C ILE A 829 52.83 30.65 -49.07
N LEU A 830 52.94 31.12 -47.81
CA LEU A 830 53.16 32.49 -47.28
C LEU A 830 52.50 33.78 -47.84
N LEU A 831 51.95 34.55 -46.87
CA LEU A 831 51.94 36.02 -46.64
C LEU A 831 50.65 36.86 -46.86
N ARG A 832 50.12 37.28 -45.69
CA ARG A 832 49.62 38.60 -45.26
C ARG A 832 48.46 39.34 -45.96
N ASP A 833 47.54 39.71 -45.07
CA ASP A 833 46.75 40.96 -44.95
C ASP A 833 45.40 41.09 -45.69
N ASN A 834 44.41 41.35 -44.83
CA ASN A 834 43.21 42.18 -44.98
C ASN A 834 42.14 41.75 -46.01
N ALA A 835 41.18 40.97 -45.53
CA ALA A 835 39.91 40.76 -46.21
C ALA A 835 38.82 41.73 -45.70
N SER A 836 38.33 42.58 -46.60
CA SER A 836 37.06 43.29 -46.50
C SER A 836 36.13 42.80 -47.61
N ASN A 837 34.88 42.51 -47.21
CA ASN A 837 33.64 42.38 -47.98
C ASN A 837 33.55 41.41 -49.18
N GLY A 838 32.66 40.43 -49.02
CA GLY A 838 31.57 40.22 -49.97
C GLY A 838 31.33 38.77 -50.40
N GLY A 839 30.15 38.24 -50.08
CA GLY A 839 29.45 37.34 -51.00
C GLY A 839 28.95 35.99 -50.45
N LEU A 840 27.62 35.91 -50.33
CA LEU A 840 26.77 34.75 -50.60
C LEU A 840 26.73 33.63 -49.55
N SER A 841 25.76 33.73 -48.64
CA SER A 841 25.25 32.58 -47.90
C SER A 841 23.83 32.27 -48.35
N TYR A 842 23.64 31.07 -48.88
CA TYR A 842 22.35 30.44 -49.12
C TYR A 842 21.57 30.37 -47.81
N THR A 843 20.38 30.96 -47.80
CA THR A 843 19.43 30.87 -46.70
C THR A 843 18.90 29.44 -46.61
N ARG A 844 19.37 28.68 -45.62
CA ARG A 844 18.66 27.49 -45.11
C ARG A 844 17.40 27.99 -44.40
N SER A 845 16.24 27.65 -44.94
CA SER A 845 14.92 27.92 -44.37
C SER A 845 14.83 27.32 -42.96
N ARG A 846 14.75 28.18 -41.94
CA ARG A 846 14.35 27.79 -40.58
C ARG A 846 12.85 27.44 -40.58
N PRO A 847 12.39 26.47 -39.78
CA PRO A 847 10.95 26.27 -39.58
C PRO A 847 10.35 27.55 -38.97
N ILE A 848 9.18 27.94 -39.44
CA ILE A 848 8.41 29.06 -38.89
C ILE A 848 7.94 28.63 -37.50
N ILE A 849 8.72 28.99 -36.48
CA ILE A 849 8.34 28.83 -35.07
C ILE A 849 7.19 29.80 -34.80
N ASP A 850 6.05 29.29 -34.33
CA ASP A 850 4.83 30.04 -34.03
C ASP A 850 5.05 30.97 -32.82
N SER A 851 5.74 32.11 -33.04
CA SER A 851 6.08 33.11 -32.00
C SER A 851 4.84 33.58 -31.21
N GLY A 852 3.65 33.48 -31.81
CA GLY A 852 2.36 33.82 -31.20
C GLY A 852 2.00 32.96 -29.99
N ILE A 853 2.26 31.65 -29.99
CA ILE A 853 1.88 30.78 -28.87
C ILE A 853 2.74 31.04 -27.63
N TYR A 854 4.03 31.32 -27.83
CA TYR A 854 4.97 31.63 -26.74
C TYR A 854 4.67 32.99 -26.10
N SER A 855 4.26 33.98 -26.90
CA SER A 855 3.86 35.30 -26.38
C SER A 855 2.48 35.24 -25.70
N LEU A 856 1.55 34.43 -26.22
CA LEU A 856 0.27 34.15 -25.55
C LEU A 856 0.47 33.42 -24.23
N PHE A 857 1.36 32.42 -24.18
CA PHE A 857 1.77 31.74 -22.95
C PHE A 857 2.23 32.74 -21.89
N ILE A 858 3.17 33.63 -22.25
CA ILE A 858 3.74 34.62 -21.35
C ILE A 858 2.66 35.55 -20.76
N SER A 859 1.78 36.08 -21.61
CA SER A 859 0.66 36.93 -21.19
C SER A 859 -0.29 36.20 -20.23
N THR A 860 -0.56 34.93 -20.55
CA THR A 860 -1.44 34.06 -19.76
C THR A 860 -0.83 33.73 -18.40
N MET A 861 0.46 33.37 -18.35
CA MET A 861 1.17 33.14 -17.11
C MET A 861 1.26 34.38 -16.22
N CYS A 862 1.34 35.59 -16.81
CA CYS A 862 1.23 36.84 -16.07
C CYS A 862 -0.16 37.06 -15.46
N SER A 863 -1.21 36.61 -16.14
CA SER A 863 -2.58 36.64 -15.65
C SER A 863 -2.78 35.62 -14.52
N ILE A 864 -2.30 34.37 -14.71
CA ILE A 864 -2.27 33.32 -13.67
C ILE A 864 -1.48 33.80 -12.45
N ALA A 865 -0.37 34.51 -12.60
CA ALA A 865 0.40 35.06 -11.47
C ALA A 865 -0.39 36.08 -10.60
N LYS A 866 -1.51 36.59 -11.11
CA LYS A 866 -2.43 37.53 -10.44
C LYS A 866 -3.78 36.88 -10.08
N ASP A 867 -3.87 35.55 -10.15
CA ASP A 867 -5.08 34.80 -9.86
C ASP A 867 -5.64 35.10 -8.45
N PRO A 868 -6.98 35.22 -8.29
CA PRO A 868 -7.58 35.44 -6.97
C PRO A 868 -7.31 34.30 -5.97
N TYR A 869 -7.01 33.09 -6.45
CA TYR A 869 -6.63 31.97 -5.62
C TYR A 869 -5.11 31.96 -5.37
N PRO A 870 -4.64 32.16 -4.13
CA PRO A 870 -3.21 32.37 -3.85
C PRO A 870 -2.30 31.24 -4.32
N ARG A 871 -2.79 29.99 -4.26
CA ARG A 871 -2.05 28.80 -4.72
C ARG A 871 -1.79 28.85 -6.24
N ILE A 872 -2.81 29.19 -7.03
CA ILE A 872 -2.71 29.30 -8.49
C ILE A 872 -1.76 30.45 -8.85
N ALA A 873 -1.89 31.58 -8.16
CA ALA A 873 -1.00 32.71 -8.30
C ALA A 873 0.47 32.37 -8.02
N ASN A 874 0.74 31.51 -7.02
CA ASN A 874 2.08 31.01 -6.74
C ASN A 874 2.62 30.10 -7.86
N ILE A 875 1.79 29.21 -8.44
CA ILE A 875 2.20 28.38 -9.58
C ILE A 875 2.59 29.27 -10.76
N GLY A 876 1.76 30.29 -11.06
CA GLY A 876 2.05 31.25 -12.13
C GLY A 876 3.36 32.01 -11.93
N ARG A 877 3.59 32.53 -10.72
CA ARG A 877 4.86 33.19 -10.37
C ARG A 877 6.06 32.25 -10.52
N ARG A 878 5.94 31.00 -10.09
CA ARG A 878 7.01 30.00 -10.20
C ARG A 878 7.32 29.67 -11.67
N ALA A 879 6.30 29.47 -12.50
CA ALA A 879 6.48 29.25 -13.93
C ALA A 879 7.17 30.42 -14.64
N LEU A 880 6.80 31.67 -14.31
CA LEU A 880 7.49 32.86 -14.82
C LEU A 880 8.97 32.90 -14.37
N SER A 881 9.26 32.52 -13.12
CA SER A 881 10.64 32.45 -12.64
C SER A 881 11.50 31.41 -13.38
N LEU A 882 10.91 30.28 -13.80
CA LEU A 882 11.60 29.25 -14.59
C LEU A 882 11.99 29.76 -15.99
N VAL A 883 11.20 30.69 -16.53
CA VAL A 883 11.46 31.37 -17.81
C VAL A 883 12.40 32.58 -17.63
N GLY A 884 12.83 32.89 -16.41
CA GLY A 884 13.74 34.01 -16.11
C GLY A 884 13.05 35.36 -15.95
N VAL A 885 11.75 35.36 -15.65
CA VAL A 885 10.95 36.57 -15.36
C VAL A 885 10.73 36.68 -13.85
N GLU A 886 11.51 37.54 -13.18
CA GLU A 886 11.29 37.88 -11.76
C GLU A 886 10.32 39.05 -11.64
N GLN A 887 9.15 38.84 -11.01
CA GLN A 887 8.24 39.92 -10.68
C GLN A 887 8.72 40.64 -9.40
N VAL A 888 9.09 41.91 -9.53
CA VAL A 888 9.37 42.79 -8.37
C VAL A 888 8.05 43.09 -7.66
N VAL A 889 7.78 42.40 -6.55
CA VAL A 889 6.64 42.72 -5.69
C VAL A 889 6.99 43.98 -4.89
N MET A 890 6.47 45.14 -5.30
CA MET A 890 6.47 46.32 -4.43
C MET A 890 5.60 46.02 -3.20
N ARG A 891 6.22 45.84 -2.03
CA ARG A 891 5.53 45.89 -0.75
C ARG A 891 4.93 47.28 -0.60
N ASN A 892 3.60 47.39 -0.68
CA ASN A 892 2.90 48.62 -0.28
C ASN A 892 3.05 48.79 1.24
N THR A 893 4.02 49.59 1.66
CA THR A 893 4.08 50.16 3.01
C THR A 893 2.94 51.17 3.16
N ARG A 894 1.81 50.72 3.72
CA ARG A 894 0.81 51.64 4.27
C ARG A 894 1.40 52.27 5.53
N PHE A 895 1.61 53.59 5.49
CA PHE A 895 1.83 54.41 6.67
C PHE A 895 0.59 54.33 7.57
N GLY A 896 0.77 53.75 8.76
CA GLY A 896 -0.17 53.78 9.88
C GLY A 896 0.62 54.08 11.15
N SER A 897 0.31 55.22 11.75
CA SER A 897 0.96 55.80 12.92
C SER A 897 0.59 55.06 14.22
N GLY A 898 1.60 54.68 15.00
CA GLY A 898 1.61 54.77 16.48
C GLY A 898 0.88 53.70 17.32
N GLY A 899 1.65 52.79 17.92
CA GLY A 899 1.25 52.02 19.12
C GLY A 899 2.10 50.77 19.38
N ALA A 900 2.89 50.77 20.46
CA ALA A 900 3.78 49.72 20.96
C ALA A 900 3.12 48.32 21.08
N GLY A 901 3.77 47.17 21.00
CA GLY A 901 5.18 46.78 20.98
C GLY A 901 5.28 45.41 21.67
N GLU A 902 5.55 44.32 20.94
CA GLU A 902 6.08 43.06 21.47
C GLU A 902 6.63 42.18 20.34
N SER A 903 7.79 41.58 20.60
CA SER A 903 8.73 41.02 19.64
C SER A 903 8.47 39.54 19.31
N SER A 904 8.23 39.21 18.04
CA SER A 904 8.26 37.84 17.53
C SER A 904 9.45 37.63 16.58
N ALA A 905 10.27 36.62 16.88
CA ALA A 905 11.46 36.18 16.15
C ALA A 905 11.17 35.71 14.70
N PRO A 906 12.16 35.74 13.78
CA PRO A 906 11.93 35.54 12.36
C PRO A 906 11.72 34.06 12.00
N SER A 907 10.66 33.77 11.25
CA SER A 907 10.39 32.49 10.63
C SER A 907 11.48 32.15 9.61
N SER A 908 12.21 31.08 9.87
CA SER A 908 13.19 30.44 9.00
C SER A 908 12.57 29.96 7.69
N ASN A 909 13.28 30.20 6.58
CA ASN A 909 13.04 29.65 5.26
C ASN A 909 12.85 28.12 5.31
N ILE A 910 11.64 27.65 4.99
CA ILE A 910 11.35 26.23 4.77
C ILE A 910 11.77 25.90 3.34
N GLY A 911 12.91 25.22 3.19
CA GLY A 911 13.36 24.64 1.93
C GLY A 911 12.45 23.49 1.50
N MET A 912 12.09 23.47 0.22
CA MET A 912 11.45 22.32 -0.42
C MET A 912 12.43 21.14 -0.49
N ALA A 913 12.04 20.02 0.13
CA ALA A 913 12.58 18.71 -0.15
C ALA A 913 12.29 18.33 -1.62
N ARG A 914 13.35 17.93 -2.32
CA ARG A 914 13.30 17.34 -3.67
C ARG A 914 13.13 15.83 -3.52
N SER A 915 12.26 15.21 -4.31
CA SER A 915 12.19 13.75 -4.46
C SER A 915 12.66 13.34 -5.86
N SER A 916 13.94 13.00 -5.97
CA SER A 916 14.52 11.97 -6.84
C SER A 916 15.99 11.77 -6.42
N SER A 917 16.41 10.52 -6.22
CA SER A 917 17.64 10.14 -5.51
C SER A 917 18.88 9.91 -6.41
N TRP A 918 20.06 9.97 -5.77
CA TRP A 918 21.44 9.49 -6.12
C TRP A 918 22.44 10.64 -6.43
N PHE A 919 23.58 10.83 -5.74
CA PHE A 919 24.62 9.90 -5.24
C PHE A 919 25.25 10.28 -3.86
N ASP A 920 25.92 9.29 -3.26
CA ASP A 920 26.68 9.16 -1.98
C ASP A 920 27.41 10.37 -1.34
N MET A 921 27.41 10.43 0.02
CA MET A 921 28.61 10.16 0.86
C MET A 921 28.31 10.16 2.39
N ASN A 922 28.94 9.21 3.09
CA ASN A 922 29.01 8.94 4.54
C ASN A 922 29.16 10.16 5.48
N SER A 923 28.52 10.11 6.66
CA SER A 923 29.17 9.99 7.99
C SER A 923 28.23 10.32 9.18
N GLY A 924 28.38 9.57 10.28
CA GLY A 924 28.27 10.13 11.64
C GLY A 924 26.98 9.91 12.45
N PHE A 925 27.05 8.94 13.36
CA PHE A 925 26.21 8.79 14.57
C PHE A 925 26.03 10.09 15.37
N GLN A 926 24.84 10.33 15.95
CA GLN A 926 24.63 10.33 17.41
C GLN A 926 23.16 10.56 17.82
N CYS A 927 22.66 9.65 18.64
CA CYS A 927 21.42 9.77 19.42
C CYS A 927 21.53 10.90 20.45
N PHE A 928 20.42 11.59 20.73
CA PHE A 928 20.20 12.24 22.02
C PHE A 928 18.81 11.92 22.57
N CYS A 929 18.81 11.12 23.64
CA CYS A 929 17.71 10.98 24.60
C CYS A 929 17.70 12.17 25.57
N ARG A 930 16.50 12.57 26.02
CA ARG A 930 16.13 13.17 27.34
C ARG A 930 14.88 14.05 27.15
N ASN A 931 13.99 14.27 28.11
CA ASN A 931 13.52 13.61 29.33
C ASN A 931 12.32 14.47 29.78
N LEU A 932 11.24 13.82 30.21
CA LEU A 932 10.44 14.06 31.43
C LEU A 932 10.08 15.48 31.94
N ASN A 933 8.81 15.55 32.38
CA ASN A 933 8.16 16.41 33.39
C ASN A 933 7.32 17.60 32.86
N GLY A 934 6.06 17.81 33.28
CA GLY A 934 5.30 17.03 34.26
C GLY A 934 3.87 17.50 34.54
N ILE A 935 3.28 16.74 35.48
CA ILE A 935 1.96 16.73 36.12
C ILE A 935 0.97 15.75 35.50
#